data_AF-A0A4T0FTH0-F1
#
_entry.id   AF-A0A4T0FTH0-F1
#
_cell.length_a   1.000
_cell.length_b   1.000
_cell.length_c   1.000
_cell.angle_alpha   90.00
_cell.angle_beta   90.00
_cell.angle_gamma   90.00
#
_symmetry.space_group_name_H-M   'P 1'
#
loop_
_entity.id
_entity.type
_entity.pdbx_description
1 polymer ?
#
loop_
_entity_poly.entity_id
_entity_poly.type
_entity_poly.pdbx_seq_one_letter_code
_entity_poly.pdbx_strand_id
1 'polypeptide(L)'
;MLSRTVLARVARSSAAASVRRANVAAFSTARLQPSAVAKPALTKLQQAKATRNYATEAVQTGNIKQVIGAVVDVQFDTEELPAIFNALEVQHNGPKVVLEVAQHLGENTVRAISMEGTDGLVRGTKVIDTGAPISIPVGPKTLGRIINVTGDPIDERGPVEGVKKAPIHAEPPAFVDQSTAAEVLETGIKVVDLLAPYARGGKIGLFGGAGVGKTVLIQELINNVAKAHGGYSVFCGVGERTREGNDLYHEMIETGVINLDGDSKVALVFGQMNEPPGARARVALSGLTIAEYFRDDEGQDVLLFIDNIFRFTQAGSEVSALLGRIPSAVGYQPTLSTDMGSMQERITTTKKGSITSVQAVYVPADDLTDPAPATTFAHLDATTVLSRGIAELGIYPAVDPLDSKSRMLDPRIIGDEHYNVATQVQRILQDYKSLQDIIAILGMDELSEEDKLTVERARKIQRFMSQPFSVAQVFTGFEGKLVSLADTIRSFKEILTGKYDHLVESSFYMKQEEKPEKPTTLMDALHQSNQASANNIDYVQQFTTARMFKLASLFAITAYLLSFQSYLIKASLNPIYGGINTDSPHKVLTGLLSVLPLPLAMQKDNLVSIRRALKPFAVAIICALSNPFTVRIIADKSSEYGVVWGPRIGWALLQAPTWIFAVTNLYEHLLKLTPEALQYALPLLGSFTIPSIESSLTKMLTRGYLSTLMPHDPVAFIKLVSVPAALISAIIILGMGKKENESMFSASKSRSLMVIPVILVALTMSNFAPRDAVAGHPILARTQSVTGQIIVGEDVAQGFRYMRADHSLLGGLWTGPSKDSLMNQYGSKADLSDEVVVKNSESIYTTFLLQEAVRLVNRPEHTLSEQEKALIIGLGIGVSANAFDKHGIELSVVEIDPAVYNYALEYFGAPVPKHLKIADARRAVIDWIIDMEGEEDKFDYVIHDVFTGGGVPGRLFTTESWEQIKYVMKESGVLGVNFAGIASSQATRMVIGTLLNAFPQCRAFSDRQVDEQEGDQEVFLNMVVFCTKFAEPALDFRPATNKDTLNSILRTRVLSSFANNEIDLSEYSGVTNEDILFDSNAKKLDNVQQNSAKHHWDVMRQVLPEAAWLSAV
;
A
#
# COMPACT_ATOMS: atom_id res chain seq x y z
N MET A 1 10.79 40.45 40.63
CA MET A 1 11.11 41.85 41.00
C MET A 1 12.07 42.44 39.96
N LEU A 2 11.83 43.70 39.61
CA LEU A 2 12.66 44.70 38.89
C LEU A 2 14.08 44.37 38.34
N SER A 3 14.25 44.74 37.05
CA SER A 3 15.34 45.60 36.49
C SER A 3 16.66 45.02 35.98
N ARG A 4 16.97 45.29 34.69
CA ARG A 4 18.11 46.10 34.18
C ARG A 4 18.02 46.21 32.62
N THR A 5 18.10 47.32 31.88
CA THR A 5 19.09 48.44 31.70
C THR A 5 20.53 47.99 31.37
N VAL A 6 21.29 48.52 30.38
CA VAL A 6 21.04 49.44 29.22
C VAL A 6 22.32 49.55 28.33
N LEU A 7 22.29 50.26 27.18
CA LEU A 7 23.41 50.62 26.24
C LEU A 7 23.96 49.47 25.33
N ALA A 8 24.52 49.71 24.13
CA ALA A 8 25.12 50.93 23.57
C ALA A 8 24.73 51.29 22.10
N ARG A 9 25.29 52.39 21.57
CA ARG A 9 24.88 53.16 20.38
C ARG A 9 26.11 53.89 19.76
N VAL A 10 25.96 54.46 18.55
CA VAL A 10 26.76 55.55 17.89
C VAL A 10 27.84 55.03 16.91
N ALA A 11 28.10 55.60 15.72
CA ALA A 11 27.73 56.88 15.06
C ALA A 11 27.07 56.66 13.65
N ARG A 12 26.66 57.61 12.78
CA ARG A 12 26.71 59.10 12.64
C ARG A 12 28.04 59.74 12.14
N SER A 13 28.07 60.85 11.38
CA SER A 13 27.03 61.60 10.63
C SER A 13 27.66 62.63 9.66
N SER A 14 26.90 63.07 8.63
CA SER A 14 26.83 64.44 8.06
C SER A 14 28.10 65.14 7.48
N ALA A 15 28.04 66.02 6.47
CA ALA A 15 27.01 66.41 5.48
C ALA A 15 27.62 67.41 4.45
N ALA A 16 26.99 67.58 3.29
CA ALA A 16 27.14 68.77 2.44
C ALA A 16 25.90 68.97 1.54
N ALA A 17 25.54 70.23 1.27
CA ALA A 17 24.48 70.64 0.31
C ALA A 17 25.15 71.09 -1.03
N SER A 18 24.49 71.40 -2.16
CA SER A 18 23.13 71.94 -2.44
C SER A 18 22.83 71.92 -3.97
N VAL A 19 21.64 72.41 -4.38
CA VAL A 19 21.22 72.91 -5.74
C VAL A 19 20.30 72.02 -6.63
N ARG A 20 19.03 72.47 -6.78
CA ARG A 20 18.01 72.21 -7.87
C ARG A 20 17.61 70.73 -8.16
N ARG A 21 16.41 70.36 -8.67
CA ARG A 21 15.03 70.89 -8.86
C ARG A 21 14.17 69.68 -9.34
N ALA A 22 12.84 69.59 -9.22
CA ALA A 22 11.80 70.33 -8.49
C ALA A 22 10.48 69.51 -8.45
N ASN A 23 9.61 69.81 -7.47
CA ASN A 23 8.16 69.48 -7.39
C ASN A 23 7.82 67.97 -7.22
N VAL A 24 6.88 67.51 -6.37
CA VAL A 24 5.70 68.16 -5.73
C VAL A 24 5.52 67.70 -4.26
N ALA A 25 4.93 68.60 -3.45
CA ALA A 25 4.25 68.51 -2.15
C ALA A 25 4.28 67.23 -1.27
N ALA A 26 4.45 67.48 0.04
CA ALA A 26 4.09 66.59 1.14
C ALA A 26 2.73 67.00 1.75
N PHE A 27 2.02 66.08 2.43
CA PHE A 27 1.99 66.09 3.91
C PHE A 27 1.26 64.89 4.52
N SER A 28 1.61 64.61 5.78
CA SER A 28 1.09 63.57 6.65
C SER A 28 -0.26 63.94 7.30
N THR A 29 -1.10 62.92 7.50
CA THR A 29 -2.06 62.74 8.64
C THR A 29 -2.99 63.89 9.07
N ALA A 30 -4.28 63.54 9.21
CA ALA A 30 -5.00 63.47 10.50
C ALA A 30 -6.44 64.01 10.44
N ARG A 31 -7.38 63.09 10.66
CA ARG A 31 -8.33 63.15 11.80
C ARG A 31 -9.04 64.50 12.04
N LEU A 32 -10.35 64.53 11.82
CA LEU A 32 -11.33 64.47 12.92
C LEU A 32 -12.79 64.36 12.42
N GLN A 33 -13.63 63.84 13.32
CA GLN A 33 -15.11 63.84 13.28
C GLN A 33 -15.65 65.31 13.25
N PRO A 34 -16.94 65.63 12.95
CA PRO A 34 -18.13 64.83 13.26
C PRO A 34 -19.39 64.95 12.35
N SER A 35 -20.45 64.23 12.73
CA SER A 35 -21.90 64.51 12.59
C SER A 35 -22.48 65.21 11.33
N ALA A 36 -23.20 64.41 10.53
CA ALA A 36 -24.57 64.63 10.02
C ALA A 36 -24.97 65.94 9.28
N VAL A 37 -25.15 65.85 7.96
CA VAL A 37 -26.17 66.61 7.17
C VAL A 37 -26.82 65.66 6.13
N ALA A 38 -28.05 65.98 5.70
CA ALA A 38 -29.00 65.06 5.06
C ALA A 38 -28.77 64.73 3.55
N LYS A 39 -29.44 63.66 3.09
CA LYS A 39 -29.53 63.20 1.68
C LYS A 39 -30.31 64.18 0.80
N PRO A 40 -29.99 64.23 -0.50
CA PRO A 40 -30.88 63.61 -1.50
C PRO A 40 -30.09 62.68 -2.45
N ALA A 41 -30.46 61.41 -2.62
CA ALA A 41 -31.56 60.95 -3.48
C ALA A 41 -31.25 60.99 -5.00
N LEU A 42 -30.18 60.31 -5.42
CA LEU A 42 -29.83 59.77 -6.76
C LEU A 42 -28.46 59.07 -6.52
N THR A 43 -28.29 57.75 -6.39
CA THR A 43 -28.30 56.77 -7.49
C THR A 43 -28.36 55.31 -6.94
N LYS A 44 -29.55 54.79 -6.62
CA LYS A 44 -29.71 53.36 -6.20
C LYS A 44 -29.38 52.33 -7.31
N LEU A 45 -29.20 52.76 -8.56
CA LEU A 45 -28.90 51.91 -9.71
C LEU A 45 -27.40 51.77 -10.06
N GLN A 46 -26.51 52.57 -9.45
CA GLN A 46 -25.06 52.51 -9.75
C GLN A 46 -24.24 51.74 -8.70
N GLN A 47 -24.68 51.67 -7.44
CA GLN A 47 -23.96 50.93 -6.40
C GLN A 47 -24.19 49.40 -6.44
N ALA A 48 -25.16 48.92 -7.22
CA ALA A 48 -25.44 47.48 -7.36
C ALA A 48 -24.58 46.76 -8.43
N LYS A 49 -23.64 47.46 -9.09
CA LYS A 49 -22.79 46.90 -10.16
C LYS A 49 -21.39 46.45 -9.70
N ALA A 50 -21.00 46.68 -8.45
CA ALA A 50 -19.62 46.54 -7.98
C ALA A 50 -19.26 45.14 -7.41
N THR A 51 -19.80 44.05 -7.96
CA THR A 51 -19.60 42.68 -7.39
C THR A 51 -19.60 41.54 -8.41
N ARG A 52 -19.34 41.82 -9.69
CA ARG A 52 -19.24 40.81 -10.77
C ARG A 52 -18.27 41.29 -11.86
N ASN A 53 -16.98 40.99 -11.73
CA ASN A 53 -15.93 41.60 -12.56
C ASN A 53 -15.38 40.72 -13.70
N TYR A 54 -15.87 39.48 -13.89
CA TYR A 54 -15.40 38.59 -14.97
C TYR A 54 -16.40 38.37 -16.11
N ALA A 55 -17.60 38.96 -16.07
CA ALA A 55 -18.57 38.83 -17.16
C ALA A 55 -18.35 39.95 -18.20
N THR A 56 -18.07 39.58 -19.45
CA THR A 56 -17.97 40.48 -20.61
C THR A 56 -19.25 40.43 -21.44
N GLU A 57 -19.38 41.31 -22.43
CA GLU A 57 -20.32 41.02 -23.53
C GLU A 57 -19.77 39.80 -24.30
N ALA A 58 -20.65 38.88 -24.70
CA ALA A 58 -20.24 37.65 -25.38
C ALA A 58 -19.83 37.98 -26.83
N VAL A 59 -18.57 37.69 -27.17
CA VAL A 59 -18.00 38.02 -28.48
C VAL A 59 -18.29 36.90 -29.49
N GLN A 60 -18.07 37.19 -30.78
CA GLN A 60 -18.37 36.28 -31.88
C GLN A 60 -17.67 34.92 -31.79
N THR A 61 -18.12 34.01 -32.66
CA THR A 61 -17.60 32.66 -32.78
C THR A 61 -16.17 32.62 -33.30
N GLY A 62 -15.30 31.86 -32.65
CA GLY A 62 -13.96 31.53 -33.13
C GLY A 62 -13.88 30.14 -33.77
N ASN A 63 -12.68 29.76 -34.21
CA ASN A 63 -12.37 28.46 -34.81
C ASN A 63 -11.09 27.88 -34.20
N ILE A 64 -11.02 26.56 -34.00
CA ILE A 64 -9.82 25.89 -33.46
C ILE A 64 -8.64 26.05 -34.44
N LYS A 65 -7.57 26.73 -34.02
CA LYS A 65 -6.30 26.90 -34.77
C LYS A 65 -5.37 25.71 -34.53
N GLN A 66 -5.25 25.25 -33.28
CA GLN A 66 -4.35 24.17 -32.88
C GLN A 66 -4.86 23.42 -31.63
N VAL A 67 -4.48 22.15 -31.48
CA VAL A 67 -4.72 21.31 -30.29
C VAL A 67 -3.39 20.67 -29.88
N ILE A 68 -3.03 20.75 -28.59
CA ILE A 68 -1.81 20.18 -28.00
C ILE A 68 -2.20 19.54 -26.66
N GLY A 69 -2.57 18.26 -26.69
CA GLY A 69 -3.17 17.60 -25.52
C GLY A 69 -4.36 18.41 -25.00
N ALA A 70 -4.40 18.66 -23.68
CA ALA A 70 -5.47 19.43 -23.04
C ALA A 70 -5.45 20.95 -23.35
N VAL A 71 -4.51 21.47 -24.15
CA VAL A 71 -4.45 22.90 -24.52
C VAL A 71 -4.94 23.09 -25.95
N VAL A 72 -5.85 24.04 -26.15
CA VAL A 72 -6.49 24.34 -27.44
C VAL A 72 -6.32 25.82 -27.75
N ASP A 73 -5.68 26.14 -28.88
CA ASP A 73 -5.58 27.51 -29.37
C ASP A 73 -6.75 27.80 -30.31
N VAL A 74 -7.53 28.83 -30.00
CA VAL A 74 -8.75 29.25 -30.72
C VAL A 74 -8.50 30.63 -31.32
N GLN A 75 -8.73 30.76 -32.63
CA GLN A 75 -8.61 32.03 -33.34
C GLN A 75 -10.00 32.63 -33.56
N PHE A 76 -10.15 33.91 -33.25
CA PHE A 76 -11.36 34.68 -33.44
C PHE A 76 -11.24 35.58 -34.67
N ASP A 77 -12.35 35.78 -35.38
CA ASP A 77 -12.38 36.61 -36.59
C ASP A 77 -12.33 38.13 -36.25
N THR A 78 -12.45 38.49 -34.96
CA THR A 78 -12.48 39.86 -34.42
C THR A 78 -11.23 40.20 -33.59
N GLU A 79 -10.87 41.49 -33.55
CA GLU A 79 -9.82 42.00 -32.63
C GLU A 79 -10.27 41.97 -31.15
N GLU A 80 -11.58 42.03 -30.91
CA GLU A 80 -12.15 41.75 -29.59
C GLU A 80 -12.02 40.26 -29.29
N LEU A 81 -11.35 39.93 -28.18
CA LEU A 81 -11.11 38.56 -27.72
C LEU A 81 -11.82 38.30 -26.39
N PRO A 82 -12.29 37.06 -26.13
CA PRO A 82 -12.84 36.69 -24.83
C PRO A 82 -11.84 36.94 -23.70
N ALA A 83 -12.33 37.38 -22.54
CA ALA A 83 -11.48 37.65 -21.39
C ALA A 83 -10.78 36.37 -20.89
N ILE A 84 -9.66 36.54 -20.19
CA ILE A 84 -9.04 35.45 -19.43
C ILE A 84 -10.08 34.94 -18.40
N PHE A 85 -10.12 33.62 -18.24
CA PHE A 85 -11.12 32.83 -17.51
C PHE A 85 -12.50 32.68 -18.17
N ASN A 86 -12.82 33.31 -19.31
CA ASN A 86 -14.07 33.02 -20.01
C ASN A 86 -14.13 31.54 -20.44
N ALA A 87 -15.33 30.95 -20.32
CA ALA A 87 -15.63 29.64 -20.84
C ALA A 87 -16.02 29.73 -22.32
N LEU A 88 -15.48 28.81 -23.13
CA LEU A 88 -15.79 28.65 -24.54
C LEU A 88 -16.42 27.27 -24.76
N GLU A 89 -17.48 27.18 -25.55
CA GLU A 89 -18.14 25.92 -25.90
C GLU A 89 -17.81 25.51 -27.34
N VAL A 90 -17.31 24.29 -27.53
CA VAL A 90 -16.93 23.76 -28.85
C VAL A 90 -18.13 23.12 -29.55
N GLN A 91 -18.39 23.53 -30.78
CA GLN A 91 -19.49 23.01 -31.60
C GLN A 91 -19.01 21.82 -32.45
N HIS A 92 -19.03 20.62 -31.87
CA HIS A 92 -18.71 19.37 -32.58
C HIS A 92 -19.75 18.27 -32.35
N ASN A 93 -19.69 17.23 -33.19
CA ASN A 93 -20.53 16.03 -33.05
C ASN A 93 -19.93 15.11 -31.98
N GLY A 94 -20.25 15.34 -30.71
CA GLY A 94 -19.75 14.54 -29.58
C GLY A 94 -20.25 15.04 -28.22
N PRO A 95 -19.63 14.59 -27.11
CA PRO A 95 -19.88 15.13 -25.77
C PRO A 95 -19.60 16.63 -25.72
N LYS A 96 -20.20 17.35 -24.78
CA LYS A 96 -20.01 18.80 -24.63
C LYS A 96 -18.59 19.11 -24.15
N VAL A 97 -17.74 19.67 -25.01
CA VAL A 97 -16.41 20.16 -24.61
C VAL A 97 -16.45 21.65 -24.23
N VAL A 98 -16.03 21.95 -23.00
CA VAL A 98 -15.84 23.31 -22.48
C VAL A 98 -14.34 23.60 -22.36
N LEU A 99 -13.92 24.75 -22.87
CA LEU A 99 -12.56 25.28 -22.75
C LEU A 99 -12.57 26.51 -21.84
N GLU A 100 -11.51 26.75 -21.06
CA GLU A 100 -11.31 28.00 -20.30
C GLU A 100 -10.14 28.80 -20.89
N VAL A 101 -10.35 30.08 -21.21
CA VAL A 101 -9.28 30.95 -21.72
C VAL A 101 -8.21 31.20 -20.66
N ALA A 102 -6.97 30.80 -20.93
CA ALA A 102 -5.84 30.94 -20.00
C ALA A 102 -4.89 32.08 -20.35
N GLN A 103 -4.72 32.40 -21.64
CA GLN A 103 -3.85 33.48 -22.11
C GLN A 103 -4.24 33.97 -23.52
N HIS A 104 -3.81 35.18 -23.87
CA HIS A 104 -3.89 35.72 -25.24
C HIS A 104 -2.53 35.62 -25.92
N LEU A 105 -2.47 35.09 -27.15
CA LEU A 105 -1.21 34.88 -27.88
C LEU A 105 -0.87 36.00 -28.88
N GLY A 106 -1.85 36.84 -29.23
CA GLY A 106 -1.79 37.73 -30.40
C GLY A 106 -2.43 37.11 -31.63
N GLU A 107 -2.41 37.79 -32.77
CA GLU A 107 -3.06 37.35 -34.04
C GLU A 107 -4.53 36.90 -33.86
N ASN A 108 -5.28 37.63 -33.03
CA ASN A 108 -6.65 37.30 -32.61
C ASN A 108 -6.80 35.86 -32.07
N THR A 109 -5.73 35.29 -31.50
CA THR A 109 -5.69 33.92 -30.99
C THR A 109 -5.63 33.92 -29.46
N VAL A 110 -6.52 33.15 -28.83
CA VAL A 110 -6.47 32.82 -27.40
C VAL A 110 -6.00 31.39 -27.20
N ARG A 111 -5.30 31.14 -26.10
CA ARG A 111 -4.92 29.81 -25.64
C ARG A 111 -5.82 29.41 -24.49
N ALA A 112 -6.55 28.32 -24.67
CA ALA A 112 -7.52 27.79 -23.72
C ALA A 112 -7.14 26.40 -23.21
N ILE A 113 -7.67 26.02 -22.05
CA ILE A 113 -7.47 24.71 -21.41
C ILE A 113 -8.79 23.95 -21.48
N SER A 114 -8.78 22.72 -21.97
CA SER A 114 -9.97 21.87 -22.02
C SER A 114 -10.31 21.28 -20.64
N MET A 115 -11.59 21.34 -20.28
CA MET A 115 -12.15 20.62 -19.12
C MET A 115 -12.47 19.16 -19.46
N GLU A 116 -12.56 18.82 -20.74
CA GLU A 116 -12.94 17.50 -21.25
C GLU A 116 -11.84 16.90 -22.15
N GLY A 117 -11.95 15.61 -22.46
CA GLY A 117 -11.06 14.95 -23.43
C GLY A 117 -11.09 15.65 -24.80
N THR A 118 -9.92 15.97 -25.36
CA THR A 118 -9.79 16.67 -26.64
C THR A 118 -9.81 15.76 -27.87
N ASP A 119 -10.10 14.47 -27.67
CA ASP A 119 -10.12 13.47 -28.75
C ASP A 119 -11.24 13.75 -29.75
N GLY A 120 -10.89 13.71 -31.04
CA GLY A 120 -11.83 14.04 -32.12
C GLY A 120 -12.04 15.54 -32.37
N LEU A 121 -11.37 16.44 -31.64
CA LEU A 121 -11.36 17.87 -31.98
C LEU A 121 -10.53 18.11 -33.26
N VAL A 122 -11.11 18.85 -34.21
CA VAL A 122 -10.50 19.12 -35.52
C VAL A 122 -10.20 20.62 -35.66
N ARG A 123 -9.11 20.96 -36.35
CA ARG A 123 -8.81 22.35 -36.71
C ARG A 123 -9.91 22.91 -37.63
N GLY A 124 -10.34 24.14 -37.39
CA GLY A 124 -11.49 24.75 -38.05
C GLY A 124 -12.84 24.38 -37.41
N THR A 125 -12.90 23.54 -36.37
CA THR A 125 -14.12 23.37 -35.59
C THR A 125 -14.51 24.68 -34.92
N LYS A 126 -15.79 25.02 -34.97
CA LYS A 126 -16.34 26.28 -34.48
C LYS A 126 -16.44 26.29 -32.95
N VAL A 127 -16.15 27.43 -32.34
CA VAL A 127 -16.12 27.66 -30.89
C VAL A 127 -16.95 28.90 -30.56
N ILE A 128 -17.71 28.87 -29.47
CA ILE A 128 -18.58 29.98 -29.03
C ILE A 128 -18.06 30.50 -27.68
N ASP A 129 -17.84 31.81 -27.56
CA ASP A 129 -17.62 32.46 -26.26
C ASP A 129 -18.94 32.56 -25.49
N THR A 130 -18.93 32.16 -24.21
CA THR A 130 -20.11 32.30 -23.34
C THR A 130 -20.22 33.68 -22.70
N GLY A 131 -19.18 34.52 -22.79
CA GLY A 131 -19.12 35.86 -22.19
C GLY A 131 -18.90 35.87 -20.68
N ALA A 132 -18.68 34.71 -20.05
CA ALA A 132 -18.45 34.58 -18.61
C ALA A 132 -17.55 33.38 -18.29
N PRO A 133 -16.99 33.29 -17.07
CA PRO A 133 -16.31 32.09 -16.63
C PRO A 133 -17.24 30.90 -16.46
N ILE A 134 -16.65 29.70 -16.36
CA ILE A 134 -17.35 28.45 -16.02
C ILE A 134 -18.25 28.73 -14.80
N SER A 135 -19.55 28.49 -14.97
CA SER A 135 -20.58 28.92 -14.03
C SER A 135 -21.46 27.75 -13.61
N ILE A 136 -21.28 27.30 -12.36
CA ILE A 136 -21.86 26.09 -11.78
C ILE A 136 -23.17 26.40 -11.04
N PRO A 137 -24.07 25.42 -10.84
CA PRO A 137 -25.22 25.58 -9.95
C PRO A 137 -24.79 25.71 -8.48
N VAL A 138 -25.47 26.57 -7.71
CA VAL A 138 -25.24 26.76 -6.27
C VAL A 138 -26.56 26.84 -5.48
N GLY A 139 -26.48 26.50 -4.19
CA GLY A 139 -27.57 26.57 -3.20
C GLY A 139 -28.14 25.21 -2.78
N PRO A 140 -29.13 25.17 -1.88
CA PRO A 140 -29.52 23.94 -1.16
C PRO A 140 -29.89 22.74 -2.04
N LYS A 141 -30.30 22.97 -3.30
CA LYS A 141 -30.58 21.90 -4.27
C LYS A 141 -29.33 21.16 -4.80
N THR A 142 -28.12 21.61 -4.50
CA THR A 142 -26.88 20.87 -4.80
C THR A 142 -26.53 19.85 -3.70
N LEU A 143 -27.22 19.89 -2.56
CA LEU A 143 -27.04 18.92 -1.48
C LEU A 143 -27.59 17.55 -1.91
N GLY A 144 -26.84 16.49 -1.62
CA GLY A 144 -27.13 15.11 -2.03
C GLY A 144 -26.86 14.83 -3.52
N ARG A 145 -26.33 15.81 -4.27
CA ARG A 145 -26.01 15.69 -5.70
C ARG A 145 -24.51 15.49 -5.90
N ILE A 146 -24.16 14.83 -7.01
CA ILE A 146 -22.80 14.79 -7.54
C ILE A 146 -22.73 15.65 -8.80
N ILE A 147 -21.84 16.64 -8.83
CA ILE A 147 -21.57 17.47 -10.01
C ILE A 147 -20.10 17.39 -10.43
N ASN A 148 -19.84 17.58 -11.72
CA ASN A 148 -18.48 17.70 -12.27
C ASN A 148 -17.95 19.14 -12.17
N VAL A 149 -16.77 19.40 -12.74
CA VAL A 149 -16.13 20.72 -12.81
C VAL A 149 -16.94 21.79 -13.56
N THR A 150 -17.72 21.43 -14.58
CA THR A 150 -18.59 22.38 -15.32
C THR A 150 -19.93 22.64 -14.62
N GLY A 151 -20.22 21.91 -13.54
CA GLY A 151 -21.45 22.00 -12.77
C GLY A 151 -22.60 21.16 -13.34
N ASP A 152 -22.31 20.24 -14.25
CA ASP A 152 -23.26 19.29 -14.80
C ASP A 152 -23.39 18.08 -13.84
N PRO A 153 -24.61 17.58 -13.55
CA PRO A 153 -24.80 16.47 -12.61
C PRO A 153 -24.41 15.12 -13.23
N ILE A 154 -23.64 14.33 -12.47
CA ILE A 154 -23.10 13.02 -12.89
C ILE A 154 -23.63 11.85 -12.03
N ASP A 155 -24.67 12.09 -11.25
CA ASP A 155 -25.34 11.09 -10.37
C ASP A 155 -26.53 10.37 -11.04
N GLU A 156 -26.80 10.64 -12.32
CA GLU A 156 -27.95 10.15 -13.10
C GLU A 156 -29.34 10.57 -12.55
N ARG A 157 -29.43 11.54 -11.63
CA ARG A 157 -30.70 11.96 -10.99
C ARG A 157 -31.39 13.15 -11.66
N GLY A 158 -31.20 13.28 -12.97
CA GLY A 158 -31.73 14.40 -13.75
C GLY A 158 -31.10 15.75 -13.41
N PRO A 159 -31.57 16.84 -14.03
CA PRO A 159 -30.98 18.17 -13.88
C PRO A 159 -31.14 18.75 -12.46
N VAL A 160 -30.21 19.63 -12.07
CA VAL A 160 -30.35 20.46 -10.87
C VAL A 160 -31.17 21.71 -11.26
N GLU A 161 -32.50 21.61 -11.21
CA GLU A 161 -33.38 22.66 -11.75
C GLU A 161 -33.61 23.86 -10.83
N GLY A 162 -33.76 25.05 -11.40
CA GLY A 162 -34.21 26.26 -10.71
C GLY A 162 -33.27 26.68 -9.58
N VAL A 163 -31.98 26.78 -9.90
CA VAL A 163 -30.87 27.20 -9.02
C VAL A 163 -30.16 28.43 -9.58
N LYS A 164 -29.55 29.21 -8.68
CA LYS A 164 -28.62 30.27 -9.06
C LYS A 164 -27.37 29.62 -9.67
N LYS A 165 -26.77 30.26 -10.67
CA LYS A 165 -25.42 29.92 -11.13
C LYS A 165 -24.40 30.96 -10.64
N ALA A 166 -23.19 30.51 -10.32
CA ALA A 166 -22.09 31.35 -9.87
C ALA A 166 -20.77 30.95 -10.60
N PRO A 167 -19.90 31.92 -10.96
CA PRO A 167 -18.64 31.64 -11.63
C PRO A 167 -17.64 30.99 -10.65
N ILE A 168 -16.84 30.04 -11.14
CA ILE A 168 -15.85 29.35 -10.29
C ILE A 168 -14.65 30.24 -9.91
N HIS A 169 -14.39 31.27 -10.71
CA HIS A 169 -13.38 32.29 -10.46
C HIS A 169 -14.01 33.47 -9.70
N ALA A 170 -13.48 33.73 -8.51
CA ALA A 170 -13.87 34.80 -7.62
C ALA A 170 -12.61 35.34 -6.93
N GLU A 171 -12.61 36.65 -6.61
CA GLU A 171 -11.55 37.26 -5.80
C GLU A 171 -11.70 36.85 -4.33
N PRO A 172 -10.61 36.66 -3.57
CA PRO A 172 -10.66 36.44 -2.13
C PRO A 172 -11.43 37.53 -1.36
N PRO A 173 -12.09 37.22 -0.23
CA PRO A 173 -12.73 38.21 0.62
C PRO A 173 -11.79 39.34 1.03
N ALA A 174 -12.22 40.57 0.80
CA ALA A 174 -11.44 41.77 1.12
C ALA A 174 -11.08 41.81 2.61
N PHE A 175 -9.90 42.35 2.94
CA PHE A 175 -9.38 42.45 4.32
C PHE A 175 -10.39 43.06 5.32
N VAL A 176 -11.22 44.00 4.86
CA VAL A 176 -12.25 44.63 5.71
C VAL A 176 -13.37 43.68 6.13
N ASP A 177 -13.60 42.58 5.41
CA ASP A 177 -14.70 41.63 5.62
C ASP A 177 -14.29 40.32 6.28
N GLN A 178 -12.98 40.10 6.45
CA GLN A 178 -12.42 38.99 7.24
C GLN A 178 -12.71 39.20 8.74
N SER A 179 -12.98 38.12 9.46
CA SER A 179 -13.12 38.14 10.92
C SER A 179 -11.76 38.14 11.63
N THR A 180 -11.68 38.84 12.75
CA THR A 180 -10.49 38.84 13.64
C THR A 180 -10.67 37.97 14.89
N ALA A 181 -11.78 37.23 14.99
CA ALA A 181 -12.06 36.36 16.13
C ALA A 181 -11.34 35.00 15.96
N ALA A 182 -10.50 34.64 16.93
CA ALA A 182 -9.96 33.28 17.04
C ALA A 182 -10.92 32.44 17.88
N GLU A 183 -11.72 31.61 17.21
CA GLU A 183 -12.68 30.69 17.84
C GLU A 183 -12.29 29.25 17.50
N VAL A 184 -12.41 28.34 18.48
CA VAL A 184 -12.18 26.91 18.28
C VAL A 184 -13.47 26.26 17.77
N LEU A 185 -13.34 25.44 16.73
CA LEU A 185 -14.38 24.52 16.29
C LEU A 185 -14.30 23.24 17.12
N GLU A 186 -15.26 23.03 18.01
CA GLU A 186 -15.42 21.77 18.73
C GLU A 186 -15.84 20.66 17.74
N THR A 187 -14.95 19.69 17.53
CA THR A 187 -15.14 18.57 16.59
C THR A 187 -15.83 17.38 17.23
N GLY A 188 -15.83 17.30 18.56
CA GLY A 188 -16.32 16.18 19.34
C GLY A 188 -15.36 14.99 19.37
N ILE A 189 -14.11 15.18 18.96
CA ILE A 189 -13.08 14.13 18.80
C ILE A 189 -11.92 14.42 19.75
N LYS A 190 -11.81 13.62 20.82
CA LYS A 190 -10.91 13.83 21.97
C LYS A 190 -9.48 14.26 21.61
N VAL A 191 -8.82 13.55 20.68
CA VAL A 191 -7.43 13.81 20.31
C VAL A 191 -7.24 15.09 19.50
N VAL A 192 -8.21 15.42 18.64
CA VAL A 192 -8.21 16.65 17.84
C VAL A 192 -8.48 17.84 18.75
N ASP A 193 -9.58 17.81 19.49
CA ASP A 193 -10.01 18.92 20.34
C ASP A 193 -8.99 19.22 21.46
N LEU A 194 -8.29 18.19 21.99
CA LEU A 194 -7.26 18.41 23.00
C LEU A 194 -5.94 18.95 22.44
N LEU A 195 -5.37 18.30 21.41
CA LEU A 195 -3.96 18.49 21.02
C LEU A 195 -3.76 19.30 19.73
N ALA A 196 -4.70 19.21 18.79
CA ALA A 196 -4.66 19.94 17.53
C ALA A 196 -6.00 20.66 17.27
N PRO A 197 -6.49 21.51 18.20
CA PRO A 197 -7.82 22.11 18.11
C PRO A 197 -7.98 22.91 16.82
N TYR A 198 -9.08 22.70 16.11
CA TYR A 198 -9.34 23.35 14.83
C TYR A 198 -9.87 24.79 15.02
N ALA A 199 -9.45 25.71 14.17
CA ALA A 199 -10.00 27.06 14.14
C ALA A 199 -11.30 27.10 13.32
N ARG A 200 -12.32 27.83 13.79
CA ARG A 200 -13.54 28.10 13.02
C ARG A 200 -13.20 28.94 11.78
N GLY A 201 -13.43 28.36 10.62
CA GLY A 201 -13.04 28.88 9.31
C GLY A 201 -11.53 28.86 9.03
N GLY A 202 -10.78 28.05 9.78
CA GLY A 202 -9.37 27.79 9.52
C GLY A 202 -9.15 26.70 8.47
N LYS A 203 -7.88 26.50 8.12
CA LYS A 203 -7.41 25.50 7.16
C LYS A 203 -6.69 24.36 7.87
N ILE A 204 -7.20 23.15 7.74
CA ILE A 204 -6.67 21.94 8.37
C ILE A 204 -6.03 21.05 7.30
N GLY A 205 -4.76 20.69 7.49
CA GLY A 205 -4.11 19.66 6.69
C GLY A 205 -4.25 18.28 7.34
N LEU A 206 -4.79 17.31 6.61
CA LEU A 206 -4.89 15.92 7.00
C LEU A 206 -3.81 15.11 6.28
N PHE A 207 -2.86 14.58 7.05
CA PHE A 207 -1.72 13.80 6.55
C PHE A 207 -1.92 12.32 6.89
N GLY A 208 -1.46 11.42 6.04
CA GLY A 208 -1.49 9.98 6.32
C GLY A 208 -1.53 9.09 5.08
N GLY A 209 -0.94 7.91 5.20
CA GLY A 209 -0.89 6.91 4.14
C GLY A 209 -2.24 6.23 3.86
N ALA A 210 -2.23 5.22 2.98
CA ALA A 210 -3.39 4.35 2.78
C ALA A 210 -3.62 3.46 4.03
N GLY A 211 -4.89 3.27 4.39
CA GLY A 211 -5.32 2.36 5.48
C GLY A 211 -5.40 2.97 6.89
N VAL A 212 -4.98 4.22 7.11
CA VAL A 212 -4.94 4.86 8.45
C VAL A 212 -6.25 5.50 8.92
N GLY A 213 -7.36 5.32 8.18
CA GLY A 213 -8.68 5.83 8.57
C GLY A 213 -9.03 7.27 8.16
N LYS A 214 -8.32 7.87 7.18
CA LYS A 214 -8.59 9.25 6.67
C LYS A 214 -10.08 9.49 6.35
N THR A 215 -10.66 8.64 5.51
CA THR A 215 -12.05 8.78 5.03
C THR A 215 -13.06 8.67 6.17
N VAL A 216 -12.83 7.74 7.10
CA VAL A 216 -13.65 7.54 8.30
C VAL A 216 -13.61 8.75 9.24
N LEU A 217 -12.43 9.39 9.39
CA LEU A 217 -12.31 10.64 10.15
C LEU A 217 -13.00 11.82 9.46
N ILE A 218 -12.91 11.93 8.12
CA ILE A 218 -13.63 12.94 7.34
C ILE A 218 -15.15 12.79 7.52
N GLN A 219 -15.67 11.57 7.42
CA GLN A 219 -17.10 11.31 7.59
C GLN A 219 -17.59 11.58 9.02
N GLU A 220 -16.80 11.24 10.05
CA GLU A 220 -17.17 11.58 11.43
C GLU A 220 -17.17 13.10 11.66
N LEU A 221 -16.23 13.85 11.06
CA LEU A 221 -16.23 15.31 11.10
C LEU A 221 -17.48 15.90 10.44
N ILE A 222 -17.90 15.38 9.27
CA ILE A 222 -19.15 15.76 8.61
C ILE A 222 -20.35 15.49 9.53
N ASN A 223 -20.43 14.28 10.08
CA ASN A 223 -21.51 13.83 10.97
C ASN A 223 -21.60 14.69 12.25
N ASN A 224 -20.46 14.95 12.90
CA ASN A 224 -20.41 15.67 14.18
C ASN A 224 -20.77 17.14 14.00
N VAL A 225 -20.21 17.82 12.99
CA VAL A 225 -20.50 19.24 12.75
C VAL A 225 -21.93 19.44 12.22
N ALA A 226 -22.45 18.54 11.38
CA ALA A 226 -23.85 18.58 10.97
C ALA A 226 -24.82 18.39 12.15
N LYS A 227 -24.46 17.55 13.15
CA LYS A 227 -25.27 17.33 14.37
C LYS A 227 -25.14 18.45 15.41
N ALA A 228 -23.95 19.00 15.61
CA ALA A 228 -23.66 19.98 16.66
C ALA A 228 -23.91 21.43 16.23
N HIS A 229 -23.51 21.79 15.00
CA HIS A 229 -23.52 23.17 14.50
C HIS A 229 -24.55 23.41 13.38
N GLY A 230 -25.17 22.34 12.85
CA GLY A 230 -26.24 22.43 11.85
C GLY A 230 -25.82 22.87 10.44
N GLY A 231 -24.51 23.05 10.21
CA GLY A 231 -23.94 23.52 8.94
C GLY A 231 -23.96 22.49 7.82
N TYR A 232 -23.79 22.98 6.59
CA TYR A 232 -23.62 22.14 5.39
C TYR A 232 -22.16 21.77 5.15
N SER A 233 -21.95 20.67 4.43
CA SER A 233 -20.63 20.23 3.96
C SER A 233 -20.55 20.27 2.44
N VAL A 234 -19.35 20.51 1.91
CA VAL A 234 -19.02 20.34 0.48
C VAL A 234 -17.78 19.45 0.40
N PHE A 235 -17.82 18.40 -0.41
CA PHE A 235 -16.68 17.50 -0.63
C PHE A 235 -16.17 17.64 -2.07
N CYS A 236 -14.89 17.99 -2.21
CA CYS A 236 -14.18 18.12 -3.46
C CYS A 236 -13.24 16.92 -3.65
N GLY A 237 -13.59 15.97 -4.52
CA GLY A 237 -12.69 14.91 -4.95
C GLY A 237 -11.83 15.40 -6.12
N VAL A 238 -10.66 15.94 -5.80
CA VAL A 238 -9.68 16.53 -6.72
C VAL A 238 -8.64 15.48 -7.10
N GLY A 239 -8.68 15.01 -8.34
CA GLY A 239 -7.76 14.00 -8.87
C GLY A 239 -7.77 12.70 -8.06
N GLU A 240 -8.93 12.33 -7.51
CA GLU A 240 -9.12 11.11 -6.74
C GLU A 240 -9.65 9.94 -7.56
N ARG A 241 -9.53 8.72 -7.01
CA ARG A 241 -9.95 7.50 -7.72
C ARG A 241 -11.47 7.42 -7.80
N THR A 242 -11.99 7.10 -8.98
CA THR A 242 -13.44 6.87 -9.23
C THR A 242 -14.07 5.90 -8.24
N ARG A 243 -13.37 4.79 -7.93
CA ARG A 243 -13.81 3.83 -6.92
C ARG A 243 -13.97 4.46 -5.54
N GLU A 244 -13.03 5.30 -5.11
CA GLU A 244 -13.04 5.90 -3.77
C GLU A 244 -14.14 6.96 -3.65
N GLY A 245 -14.40 7.74 -4.71
CA GLY A 245 -15.56 8.63 -4.78
C GLY A 245 -16.91 7.90 -4.80
N ASN A 246 -16.99 6.75 -5.50
CA ASN A 246 -18.18 5.89 -5.52
C ASN A 246 -18.46 5.25 -4.15
N ASP A 247 -17.43 4.67 -3.52
CA ASP A 247 -17.52 4.04 -2.20
C ASP A 247 -17.93 5.09 -1.15
N LEU A 248 -17.34 6.30 -1.18
CA LEU A 248 -17.72 7.43 -0.33
C LEU A 248 -19.18 7.85 -0.53
N TYR A 249 -19.66 7.92 -1.78
CA TYR A 249 -21.06 8.27 -2.06
C TYR A 249 -22.02 7.23 -1.47
N HIS A 250 -21.77 5.94 -1.68
CA HIS A 250 -22.61 4.88 -1.11
C HIS A 250 -22.55 4.84 0.43
N GLU A 251 -21.37 5.00 1.03
CA GLU A 251 -21.20 5.05 2.49
C GLU A 251 -21.94 6.26 3.10
N MET A 252 -21.93 7.42 2.43
CA MET A 252 -22.73 8.59 2.83
C MET A 252 -24.25 8.37 2.74
N ILE A 253 -24.70 7.49 1.84
CA ILE A 253 -26.13 7.09 1.75
C ILE A 253 -26.48 6.14 2.88
N GLU A 254 -25.64 5.12 3.13
CA GLU A 254 -25.87 4.12 4.19
C GLU A 254 -25.80 4.73 5.60
N THR A 255 -24.92 5.71 5.82
CA THR A 255 -24.82 6.48 7.07
C THR A 255 -25.88 7.58 7.22
N GLY A 256 -26.67 7.85 6.17
CA GLY A 256 -27.74 8.85 6.18
C GLY A 256 -27.28 10.32 6.07
N VAL A 257 -26.03 10.57 5.71
CA VAL A 257 -25.50 11.92 5.42
C VAL A 257 -26.07 12.47 4.09
N ILE A 258 -26.26 11.57 3.13
CA ILE A 258 -27.00 11.81 1.88
C ILE A 258 -28.32 11.05 1.97
N ASN A 259 -29.43 11.78 1.97
CA ASN A 259 -30.77 11.22 1.83
C ASN A 259 -31.27 11.47 0.39
N LEU A 260 -31.74 10.42 -0.26
CA LEU A 260 -32.16 10.42 -1.66
C LEU A 260 -33.55 11.02 -1.83
N ASP A 261 -34.41 10.82 -0.83
CA ASP A 261 -35.82 11.20 -0.82
C ASP A 261 -36.11 12.32 0.21
N GLY A 262 -35.07 12.95 0.77
CA GLY A 262 -35.17 13.94 1.84
C GLY A 262 -33.93 14.83 1.97
N ASP A 263 -33.80 15.50 3.13
CA ASP A 263 -32.78 16.53 3.33
C ASP A 263 -31.35 15.94 3.47
N SER A 264 -30.56 16.07 2.41
CA SER A 264 -29.11 15.81 2.44
C SER A 264 -28.32 16.96 3.07
N LYS A 265 -27.15 16.66 3.64
CA LYS A 265 -26.27 17.66 4.32
C LYS A 265 -24.94 17.96 3.62
N VAL A 266 -24.61 17.21 2.56
CA VAL A 266 -23.35 17.36 1.82
C VAL A 266 -23.60 17.52 0.32
N ALA A 267 -22.86 18.40 -0.36
CA ALA A 267 -22.77 18.44 -1.83
C ALA A 267 -21.45 17.81 -2.29
N LEU A 268 -21.48 16.98 -3.34
CA LEU A 268 -20.29 16.30 -3.88
C LEU A 268 -19.87 16.92 -5.20
N VAL A 269 -18.59 17.28 -5.31
CA VAL A 269 -17.98 17.87 -6.50
C VAL A 269 -16.77 17.03 -6.88
N PHE A 270 -16.81 16.38 -8.04
CA PHE A 270 -15.76 15.46 -8.48
C PHE A 270 -15.06 15.94 -9.75
N GLY A 271 -13.76 15.68 -9.80
CA GLY A 271 -12.86 15.94 -10.91
C GLY A 271 -11.75 14.91 -10.85
N GLN A 272 -12.02 13.71 -11.34
CA GLN A 272 -11.34 12.47 -10.97
C GLN A 272 -10.00 12.24 -11.70
N MET A 273 -9.25 11.19 -11.33
CA MET A 273 -7.96 10.85 -11.97
C MET A 273 -8.03 10.63 -13.48
N ASN A 274 -9.17 10.18 -14.01
CA ASN A 274 -9.39 9.96 -15.44
C ASN A 274 -9.72 11.26 -16.22
N GLU A 275 -9.96 12.36 -15.53
CA GLU A 275 -10.26 13.66 -16.16
C GLU A 275 -8.96 14.42 -16.52
N PRO A 276 -9.00 15.25 -17.58
CA PRO A 276 -7.83 16.01 -18.02
C PRO A 276 -7.34 16.96 -16.91
N PRO A 277 -6.06 17.39 -16.96
CA PRO A 277 -5.51 18.29 -15.95
C PRO A 277 -6.24 19.64 -15.87
N GLY A 278 -6.94 20.08 -16.93
CA GLY A 278 -7.81 21.25 -16.87
C GLY A 278 -8.93 21.12 -15.83
N ALA A 279 -9.67 20.01 -15.84
CA ALA A 279 -10.72 19.73 -14.86
C ALA A 279 -10.17 19.62 -13.43
N ARG A 280 -9.10 18.84 -13.26
CA ARG A 280 -8.42 18.66 -11.96
C ARG A 280 -7.88 19.97 -11.38
N ALA A 281 -7.44 20.91 -12.23
CA ALA A 281 -6.99 22.24 -11.83
C ALA A 281 -8.13 23.25 -11.56
N ARG A 282 -9.41 22.87 -11.69
CA ARG A 282 -10.58 23.76 -11.53
C ARG A 282 -11.68 23.21 -10.62
N VAL A 283 -11.78 21.90 -10.43
CA VAL A 283 -12.78 21.25 -9.57
C VAL A 283 -12.75 21.77 -8.13
N ALA A 284 -11.57 22.06 -7.57
CA ALA A 284 -11.43 22.66 -6.23
C ALA A 284 -12.13 24.03 -6.12
N LEU A 285 -12.01 24.86 -7.17
CA LEU A 285 -12.68 26.16 -7.26
C LEU A 285 -14.20 26.00 -7.40
N SER A 286 -14.64 24.93 -8.07
CA SER A 286 -16.06 24.62 -8.25
C SER A 286 -16.73 24.32 -6.89
N GLY A 287 -16.18 23.38 -6.10
CA GLY A 287 -16.74 23.12 -4.78
C GLY A 287 -16.56 24.28 -3.78
N LEU A 288 -15.46 25.03 -3.88
CA LEU A 288 -15.29 26.27 -3.12
C LEU A 288 -16.40 27.29 -3.42
N THR A 289 -16.83 27.42 -4.67
CA THR A 289 -17.92 28.33 -5.08
C THR A 289 -19.28 27.92 -4.49
N ILE A 290 -19.52 26.63 -4.28
CA ILE A 290 -20.70 26.15 -3.51
C ILE A 290 -20.57 26.53 -2.04
N ALA A 291 -19.39 26.32 -1.43
CA ALA A 291 -19.16 26.66 -0.03
C ALA A 291 -19.26 28.19 0.21
N GLU A 292 -18.78 29.01 -0.72
CA GLU A 292 -18.92 30.46 -0.68
C GLU A 292 -20.37 30.92 -0.80
N TYR A 293 -21.22 30.25 -1.57
CA TYR A 293 -22.66 30.53 -1.56
C TYR A 293 -23.27 30.32 -0.17
N PHE A 294 -22.97 29.18 0.48
CA PHE A 294 -23.49 28.90 1.83
C PHE A 294 -22.91 29.86 2.89
N ARG A 295 -21.66 30.32 2.72
CA ARG A 295 -21.06 31.37 3.57
C ARG A 295 -21.70 32.75 3.36
N ASP A 296 -21.84 33.20 2.12
CA ASP A 296 -22.06 34.60 1.78
C ASP A 296 -23.50 34.96 1.41
N ASP A 297 -24.30 34.02 0.88
CA ASP A 297 -25.72 34.23 0.63
C ASP A 297 -26.59 33.68 1.78
N GLU A 298 -26.27 32.49 2.32
CA GLU A 298 -27.03 31.85 3.41
C GLU A 298 -26.51 32.19 4.83
N GLY A 299 -25.26 32.68 4.95
CA GLY A 299 -24.70 33.12 6.25
C GLY A 299 -24.39 31.98 7.22
N GLN A 300 -23.96 30.82 6.71
CA GLN A 300 -23.72 29.62 7.51
C GLN A 300 -22.23 29.32 7.72
N ASP A 301 -21.93 28.47 8.70
CA ASP A 301 -20.65 27.79 8.82
C ASP A 301 -20.67 26.54 7.94
N VAL A 302 -19.64 26.40 7.10
CA VAL A 302 -19.54 25.37 6.06
C VAL A 302 -18.28 24.56 6.29
N LEU A 303 -18.35 23.24 6.18
CA LEU A 303 -17.16 22.40 6.05
C LEU A 303 -16.82 22.18 4.57
N LEU A 304 -15.58 22.43 4.21
CA LEU A 304 -15.05 22.16 2.86
C LEU A 304 -13.98 21.07 2.91
N PHE A 305 -14.28 19.90 2.34
CA PHE A 305 -13.32 18.81 2.25
C PHE A 305 -12.63 18.85 0.88
N ILE A 306 -11.30 18.80 0.87
CA ILE A 306 -10.51 18.75 -0.37
C ILE A 306 -9.61 17.52 -0.31
N ASP A 307 -9.98 16.45 -1.02
CA ASP A 307 -9.16 15.26 -1.20
C ASP A 307 -8.84 15.13 -2.69
N ASN A 308 -7.64 15.42 -3.19
CA ASN A 308 -6.41 15.80 -2.49
C ASN A 308 -5.85 17.14 -2.99
N ILE A 309 -5.43 18.03 -2.08
CA ILE A 309 -4.92 19.36 -2.48
C ILE A 309 -3.64 19.28 -3.32
N PHE A 310 -2.83 18.23 -3.14
CA PHE A 310 -1.66 17.98 -4.00
C PHE A 310 -2.04 17.77 -5.47
N ARG A 311 -3.20 17.16 -5.76
CA ARG A 311 -3.66 16.90 -7.13
C ARG A 311 -4.07 18.16 -7.88
N PHE A 312 -4.55 19.18 -7.17
CA PHE A 312 -4.75 20.53 -7.73
C PHE A 312 -3.41 21.11 -8.20
N THR A 313 -2.37 21.04 -7.36
CA THR A 313 -1.02 21.49 -7.71
C THR A 313 -0.43 20.70 -8.89
N GLN A 314 -0.51 19.37 -8.84
CA GLN A 314 -0.01 18.49 -9.91
C GLN A 314 -0.68 18.83 -11.26
N ALA A 315 -2.00 18.98 -11.26
CA ALA A 315 -2.76 19.39 -12.45
C ALA A 315 -2.35 20.78 -12.95
N GLY A 316 -2.07 21.72 -12.04
CA GLY A 316 -1.50 23.04 -12.36
C GLY A 316 -0.12 22.97 -13.01
N SER A 317 0.73 22.03 -12.59
CA SER A 317 2.05 21.78 -13.22
C SER A 317 1.91 21.19 -14.62
N GLU A 318 1.05 20.18 -14.79
CA GLU A 318 0.73 19.59 -16.10
C GLU A 318 0.18 20.65 -17.09
N VAL A 319 -0.78 21.47 -16.65
CA VAL A 319 -1.30 22.61 -17.43
C VAL A 319 -0.18 23.59 -17.76
N SER A 320 0.64 23.99 -16.79
CA SER A 320 1.71 24.97 -16.98
C SER A 320 2.74 24.54 -18.02
N ALA A 321 3.10 23.25 -18.03
CA ALA A 321 3.99 22.68 -19.04
C ALA A 321 3.36 22.74 -20.45
N LEU A 322 2.09 22.33 -20.59
CA LEU A 322 1.36 22.40 -21.87
C LEU A 322 1.13 23.84 -22.35
N LEU A 323 1.00 24.80 -21.43
CA LEU A 323 0.90 26.23 -21.74
C LEU A 323 2.22 26.83 -22.26
N GLY A 324 3.34 26.12 -22.16
CA GLY A 324 4.68 26.56 -22.59
C GLY A 324 5.41 27.44 -21.58
N ARG A 325 5.03 27.39 -20.30
CA ARG A 325 5.72 28.14 -19.23
C ARG A 325 6.99 27.39 -18.82
N ILE A 326 8.07 28.12 -18.57
CA ILE A 326 9.31 27.55 -18.01
C ILE A 326 9.00 26.98 -16.61
N PRO A 327 9.33 25.71 -16.32
CA PRO A 327 9.10 25.11 -15.01
C PRO A 327 9.99 25.75 -13.92
N SER A 328 9.52 25.68 -12.68
CA SER A 328 10.25 26.10 -11.48
C SER A 328 10.99 24.91 -10.85
N ALA A 329 11.42 25.06 -9.59
CA ALA A 329 12.04 24.00 -8.81
C ALA A 329 11.18 22.72 -8.83
N VAL A 330 11.85 21.56 -8.95
CA VAL A 330 11.22 20.21 -8.99
C VAL A 330 10.19 20.03 -10.14
N GLY A 331 10.13 20.95 -11.12
CA GLY A 331 9.22 20.86 -12.26
C GLY A 331 7.85 21.51 -12.06
N TYR A 332 7.56 22.10 -10.89
CA TYR A 332 6.28 22.76 -10.61
C TYR A 332 6.07 24.02 -11.46
N GLN A 333 4.82 24.49 -11.56
CA GLN A 333 4.53 25.73 -12.26
C GLN A 333 5.18 26.95 -11.56
N PRO A 334 5.70 27.95 -12.31
CA PRO A 334 6.26 29.18 -11.71
C PRO A 334 5.21 30.07 -11.03
N THR A 335 3.93 29.67 -11.11
CA THR A 335 2.73 30.31 -10.56
C THR A 335 2.19 29.57 -9.33
N LEU A 336 2.92 28.58 -8.79
CA LEU A 336 2.46 27.70 -7.72
C LEU A 336 1.91 28.46 -6.51
N SER A 337 2.68 29.42 -5.99
CA SER A 337 2.27 30.20 -4.82
C SER A 337 1.08 31.14 -5.10
N THR A 338 0.92 31.64 -6.33
CA THR A 338 -0.24 32.47 -6.70
C THR A 338 -1.49 31.65 -6.94
N ASP A 339 -1.37 30.50 -7.61
CA ASP A 339 -2.48 29.58 -7.86
C ASP A 339 -3.01 29.04 -6.52
N MET A 340 -2.12 28.53 -5.67
CA MET A 340 -2.46 28.06 -4.32
C MET A 340 -3.05 29.19 -3.48
N GLY A 341 -2.40 30.37 -3.44
CA GLY A 341 -2.88 31.51 -2.66
C GLY A 341 -4.27 32.00 -3.08
N SER A 342 -4.56 32.08 -4.38
CA SER A 342 -5.86 32.53 -4.90
C SER A 342 -7.04 31.64 -4.44
N MET A 343 -6.78 30.33 -4.29
CA MET A 343 -7.75 29.36 -3.80
C MET A 343 -7.80 29.34 -2.26
N GLN A 344 -6.64 29.27 -1.60
CA GLN A 344 -6.58 29.20 -0.14
C GLN A 344 -7.13 30.46 0.52
N GLU A 345 -6.88 31.66 0.00
CA GLU A 345 -7.34 32.91 0.65
C GLU A 345 -8.84 33.19 0.48
N ARG A 346 -9.52 32.46 -0.41
CA ARG A 346 -11.00 32.39 -0.47
C ARG A 346 -11.59 31.56 0.67
N ILE A 347 -10.86 30.58 1.19
CA ILE A 347 -11.22 29.78 2.38
C ILE A 347 -10.90 30.62 3.62
N THR A 348 -11.91 31.27 4.20
CA THR A 348 -11.76 32.11 5.39
C THR A 348 -13.11 32.41 6.04
N THR A 349 -13.07 32.89 7.30
CA THR A 349 -14.22 33.45 8.02
C THR A 349 -14.48 34.89 7.61
N THR A 350 -15.69 35.16 7.11
CA THR A 350 -16.17 36.52 6.87
C THR A 350 -17.11 36.96 7.99
N LYS A 351 -17.57 38.22 7.97
CA LYS A 351 -18.61 38.71 8.89
C LYS A 351 -19.98 38.00 8.74
N LYS A 352 -20.18 37.18 7.71
CA LYS A 352 -21.45 36.51 7.42
C LYS A 352 -21.49 35.05 7.87
N GLY A 353 -20.36 34.35 7.77
CA GLY A 353 -20.22 32.93 8.05
C GLY A 353 -18.77 32.48 7.86
N SER A 354 -18.50 31.19 8.01
CA SER A 354 -17.15 30.63 7.86
C SER A 354 -17.09 29.45 6.89
N ILE A 355 -15.92 29.24 6.28
CA ILE A 355 -15.60 27.99 5.56
C ILE A 355 -14.41 27.38 6.27
N THR A 356 -14.65 26.31 7.04
CA THR A 356 -13.58 25.54 7.69
C THR A 356 -13.18 24.43 6.74
N SER A 357 -11.94 24.42 6.24
CA SER A 357 -11.53 23.41 5.25
C SER A 357 -10.68 22.29 5.86
N VAL A 358 -11.02 21.04 5.57
CA VAL A 358 -10.19 19.87 5.88
C VAL A 358 -9.63 19.33 4.57
N GLN A 359 -8.32 19.50 4.39
CA GLN A 359 -7.63 19.24 3.13
C GLN A 359 -6.69 18.06 3.32
N ALA A 360 -6.92 16.96 2.59
CA ALA A 360 -5.97 15.87 2.57
C ALA A 360 -4.74 16.30 1.77
N VAL A 361 -3.55 16.15 2.36
CA VAL A 361 -2.28 16.55 1.75
C VAL A 361 -1.43 15.30 1.49
N TYR A 362 -1.17 15.02 0.22
CA TYR A 362 -0.16 14.05 -0.17
C TYR A 362 1.22 14.71 -0.18
N VAL A 363 2.19 14.08 0.47
CA VAL A 363 3.61 14.49 0.46
C VAL A 363 4.35 13.57 -0.52
N PRO A 364 4.87 14.07 -1.65
CA PRO A 364 5.58 13.24 -2.62
C PRO A 364 6.90 12.75 -2.02
N ALA A 365 7.17 11.46 -2.16
CA ALA A 365 8.38 10.79 -1.63
C ALA A 365 8.66 11.05 -0.13
N ASP A 366 7.62 11.36 0.65
CA ASP A 366 7.71 11.82 2.05
C ASP A 366 8.60 13.07 2.28
N ASP A 367 8.90 13.83 1.23
CA ASP A 367 9.67 15.07 1.28
C ASP A 367 8.80 16.29 1.62
N LEU A 368 8.89 16.74 2.88
CA LEU A 368 8.22 17.95 3.36
C LEU A 368 8.82 19.26 2.79
N THR A 369 10.00 19.20 2.14
CA THR A 369 10.66 20.35 1.51
C THR A 369 10.26 20.57 0.06
N ASP A 370 9.51 19.62 -0.53
CA ASP A 370 8.90 19.79 -1.85
C ASP A 370 8.07 21.10 -1.90
N PRO A 371 8.18 21.91 -2.98
CA PRO A 371 7.48 23.19 -3.09
C PRO A 371 5.95 23.13 -2.89
N ALA A 372 5.29 22.02 -3.22
CA ALA A 372 3.84 21.86 -3.13
C ALA A 372 3.36 21.70 -1.67
N PRO A 373 3.85 20.73 -0.86
CA PRO A 373 3.63 20.73 0.58
C PRO A 373 4.11 22.03 1.23
N ALA A 374 5.33 22.52 0.94
CA ALA A 374 5.89 23.71 1.57
C ALA A 374 5.01 24.96 1.38
N THR A 375 4.50 25.18 0.17
CA THR A 375 3.55 26.27 -0.12
C THR A 375 2.23 26.04 0.60
N THR A 376 1.70 24.81 0.63
CA THR A 376 0.45 24.47 1.31
C THR A 376 0.53 24.73 2.81
N PHE A 377 1.63 24.31 3.47
CA PHE A 377 1.86 24.48 4.92
C PHE A 377 1.79 25.94 5.38
N ALA A 378 2.19 26.91 4.55
CA ALA A 378 2.11 28.32 4.89
C ALA A 378 0.67 28.77 5.19
N HIS A 379 -0.30 28.22 4.46
CA HIS A 379 -1.73 28.54 4.60
C HIS A 379 -2.44 27.73 5.69
N LEU A 380 -1.88 26.61 6.18
CA LEU A 380 -2.55 25.76 7.18
C LEU A 380 -2.48 26.34 8.61
N ASP A 381 -3.60 26.26 9.33
CA ASP A 381 -3.73 26.66 10.73
C ASP A 381 -3.57 25.49 11.70
N ALA A 382 -3.95 24.28 11.27
CA ALA A 382 -3.73 23.05 11.99
C ALA A 382 -3.28 21.92 11.05
N THR A 383 -2.48 20.99 11.58
CA THR A 383 -2.00 19.79 10.89
C THR A 383 -2.32 18.58 11.73
N THR A 384 -3.12 17.66 11.19
CA THR A 384 -3.47 16.38 11.83
C THR A 384 -2.79 15.26 11.07
N VAL A 385 -1.83 14.59 11.72
CA VAL A 385 -1.03 13.53 11.14
C VAL A 385 -1.60 12.18 11.57
N LEU A 386 -1.92 11.31 10.61
CA LEU A 386 -2.41 9.96 10.88
C LEU A 386 -1.28 8.93 10.65
N SER A 387 -0.88 8.24 11.72
CA SER A 387 0.27 7.34 11.74
C SER A 387 -0.16 5.87 11.59
N ARG A 388 0.54 5.13 10.73
CA ARG A 388 0.33 3.68 10.57
C ARG A 388 0.65 2.92 11.85
N GLY A 389 1.71 3.28 12.57
CA GLY A 389 2.07 2.60 13.82
C GLY A 389 0.98 2.72 14.90
N ILE A 390 0.20 3.81 14.90
CA ILE A 390 -0.93 3.98 15.82
C ILE A 390 -2.14 3.15 15.35
N ALA A 391 -2.39 3.08 14.04
CA ALA A 391 -3.43 2.22 13.46
C ALA A 391 -3.16 0.72 13.70
N GLU A 392 -1.89 0.28 13.63
CA GLU A 392 -1.45 -1.09 13.91
C GLU A 392 -1.62 -1.49 15.39
N LEU A 393 -1.54 -0.52 16.30
CA LEU A 393 -1.93 -0.72 17.71
C LEU A 393 -3.45 -0.84 17.90
N GLY A 394 -4.26 -0.70 16.84
CA GLY A 394 -5.72 -0.71 16.88
C GLY A 394 -6.35 0.60 17.36
N ILE A 395 -5.59 1.68 17.49
CA ILE A 395 -6.07 2.96 18.01
C ILE A 395 -6.68 3.76 16.86
N TYR A 396 -7.99 4.01 16.92
CA TYR A 396 -8.70 4.86 15.97
C TYR A 396 -9.44 5.99 16.71
N PRO A 397 -9.41 7.24 16.20
CA PRO A 397 -8.68 7.68 15.01
C PRO A 397 -7.16 7.61 15.21
N ALA A 398 -6.41 7.28 14.16
CA ALA A 398 -4.97 6.99 14.24
C ALA A 398 -4.07 8.25 14.29
N VAL A 399 -4.51 9.29 15.00
CA VAL A 399 -3.84 10.59 15.07
C VAL A 399 -2.56 10.50 15.89
N ASP A 400 -1.45 10.98 15.34
CA ASP A 400 -0.20 11.13 16.09
C ASP A 400 -0.27 12.37 17.00
N PRO A 401 -0.17 12.19 18.33
CA PRO A 401 -0.33 13.28 19.30
C PRO A 401 0.90 14.20 19.43
N LEU A 402 2.03 13.82 18.85
CA LEU A 402 3.29 14.59 18.90
C LEU A 402 3.56 15.33 17.58
N ASP A 403 3.23 14.69 16.45
CA ASP A 403 3.44 15.29 15.13
C ASP A 403 2.27 16.21 14.69
N SER A 404 1.07 16.02 15.26
CA SER A 404 -0.08 16.91 15.03
C SER A 404 0.05 18.24 15.80
N LYS A 405 -0.32 19.36 15.17
CA LYS A 405 -0.05 20.73 15.65
C LYS A 405 -1.21 21.66 15.30
N SER A 406 -1.41 22.72 16.08
CA SER A 406 -2.37 23.79 15.77
C SER A 406 -1.90 25.15 16.27
N ARG A 407 -2.16 26.21 15.49
CA ARG A 407 -2.00 27.61 15.89
C ARG A 407 -2.96 28.01 17.02
N MET A 408 -4.05 27.27 17.23
CA MET A 408 -5.02 27.52 18.30
C MET A 408 -4.54 27.01 19.68
N LEU A 409 -3.48 26.19 19.74
CA LEU A 409 -2.92 25.67 20.99
C LEU A 409 -2.06 26.74 21.70
N ASP A 410 -2.70 27.85 22.08
CA ASP A 410 -2.13 29.00 22.77
C ASP A 410 -3.02 29.36 23.99
N PRO A 411 -2.45 29.56 25.20
CA PRO A 411 -3.25 29.83 26.40
C PRO A 411 -4.10 31.10 26.30
N ARG A 412 -3.78 32.03 25.38
CA ARG A 412 -4.57 33.24 25.12
C ARG A 412 -5.84 32.98 24.30
N ILE A 413 -5.94 31.82 23.65
CA ILE A 413 -7.08 31.41 22.82
C ILE A 413 -7.90 30.34 23.55
N ILE A 414 -7.27 29.23 23.95
CA ILE A 414 -7.94 28.08 24.59
C ILE A 414 -7.98 28.14 26.13
N GLY A 415 -7.33 29.14 26.73
CA GLY A 415 -7.22 29.29 28.18
C GLY A 415 -6.14 28.41 28.81
N ASP A 416 -5.71 28.80 30.01
CA ASP A 416 -4.61 28.13 30.71
C ASP A 416 -4.89 26.66 31.03
N GLU A 417 -6.14 26.28 31.36
CA GLU A 417 -6.44 24.90 31.77
C GLU A 417 -6.28 23.89 30.63
N HIS A 418 -6.88 24.17 29.47
CA HIS A 418 -6.74 23.33 28.27
C HIS A 418 -5.27 23.25 27.85
N TYR A 419 -4.60 24.40 27.72
CA TYR A 419 -3.20 24.46 27.31
C TYR A 419 -2.29 23.63 28.24
N ASN A 420 -2.40 23.81 29.55
CA ASN A 420 -1.58 23.07 30.52
C ASN A 420 -1.84 21.56 30.53
N VAL A 421 -3.09 21.12 30.29
CA VAL A 421 -3.41 19.68 30.18
C VAL A 421 -2.83 19.11 28.88
N ALA A 422 -3.00 19.78 27.75
CA ALA A 422 -2.45 19.37 26.46
C ALA A 422 -0.91 19.26 26.49
N THR A 423 -0.21 20.28 27.02
CA THR A 423 1.25 20.28 27.15
C THR A 423 1.76 19.15 28.06
N GLN A 424 1.06 18.84 29.16
CA GLN A 424 1.42 17.71 30.03
C GLN A 424 1.19 16.35 29.37
N VAL A 425 0.10 16.19 28.61
CA VAL A 425 -0.16 14.98 27.81
C VAL A 425 0.96 14.77 26.77
N GLN A 426 1.31 15.81 26.02
CA GLN A 426 2.42 15.75 25.05
C GLN A 426 3.75 15.40 25.72
N ARG A 427 4.06 15.99 26.88
CA ARG A 427 5.27 15.68 27.63
C ARG A 427 5.34 14.20 28.04
N ILE A 428 4.30 13.66 28.67
CA ILE A 428 4.28 12.25 29.09
C ILE A 428 4.42 11.30 27.89
N LEU A 429 3.81 11.64 26.74
CA LEU A 429 3.92 10.83 25.52
C LEU A 429 5.31 10.94 24.87
N GLN A 430 5.96 12.11 24.95
CA GLN A 430 7.34 12.30 24.50
C GLN A 430 8.33 11.55 25.39
N ASP A 431 8.17 11.64 26.72
CA ASP A 431 8.99 10.91 27.71
C ASP A 431 8.82 9.39 27.50
N TYR A 432 7.59 8.91 27.29
CA TYR A 432 7.31 7.52 26.93
C TYR A 432 7.98 7.09 25.61
N LYS A 433 7.93 7.92 24.56
CA LYS A 433 8.59 7.64 23.27
C LYS A 433 10.12 7.50 23.43
N SER A 434 10.74 8.28 24.32
CA SER A 434 12.15 8.12 24.67
C SER A 434 12.45 6.87 25.52
N LEU A 435 11.51 6.43 26.36
CA LEU A 435 11.64 5.19 27.14
C LEU A 435 11.40 3.91 26.30
N GLN A 436 10.67 3.99 25.17
CA GLN A 436 10.36 2.82 24.33
C GLN A 436 11.60 2.06 23.85
N ASP A 437 12.66 2.75 23.43
CA ASP A 437 13.91 2.11 22.99
C ASP A 437 14.60 1.35 24.14
N ILE A 438 14.58 1.93 25.35
CA ILE A 438 15.12 1.29 26.56
C ILE A 438 14.30 0.04 26.90
N ILE A 439 12.97 0.13 26.88
CA ILE A 439 12.04 -0.98 27.12
C ILE A 439 12.25 -2.11 26.10
N ALA A 440 12.50 -1.78 24.83
CA ALA A 440 12.71 -2.76 23.77
C ALA A 440 14.05 -3.51 23.89
N ILE A 441 15.07 -2.89 24.49
CA ILE A 441 16.42 -3.48 24.64
C ILE A 441 16.59 -4.18 26.00
N LEU A 442 16.21 -3.53 27.09
CA LEU A 442 16.45 -3.95 28.47
C LEU A 442 15.21 -4.56 29.16
N GLY A 443 14.01 -4.26 28.66
CA GLY A 443 12.75 -4.66 29.28
C GLY A 443 12.17 -3.62 30.25
N MET A 444 10.92 -3.84 30.68
CA MET A 444 10.19 -2.94 31.59
C MET A 444 10.76 -2.93 33.01
N ASP A 445 11.38 -4.02 33.46
CA ASP A 445 11.78 -4.21 34.86
C ASP A 445 12.99 -3.34 35.26
N GLU A 446 13.87 -3.04 34.30
CA GLU A 446 15.08 -2.22 34.42
C GLU A 446 14.81 -0.70 34.51
N LEU A 447 13.56 -0.28 34.32
CA LEU A 447 13.14 1.11 34.51
C LEU A 447 13.03 1.49 36.00
N SER A 448 13.21 2.77 36.32
CA SER A 448 12.88 3.27 37.66
C SER A 448 11.38 3.20 37.92
N GLU A 449 10.95 3.17 39.18
CA GLU A 449 9.51 3.15 39.52
C GLU A 449 8.76 4.41 39.05
N GLU A 450 9.46 5.54 38.90
CA GLU A 450 8.90 6.77 38.31
C GLU A 450 8.73 6.66 36.79
N ASP A 451 9.70 6.05 36.10
CA ASP A 451 9.62 5.76 34.66
C ASP A 451 8.52 4.73 34.36
N LYS A 452 8.40 3.67 35.18
CA LYS A 452 7.31 2.67 35.08
C LYS A 452 5.95 3.33 35.21
N LEU A 453 5.76 4.20 36.21
CA LEU A 453 4.51 4.97 36.38
C LEU A 453 4.23 5.89 35.19
N THR A 454 5.28 6.52 34.62
CA THR A 454 5.18 7.35 33.43
C THR A 454 4.74 6.54 32.21
N VAL A 455 5.32 5.36 31.99
CA VAL A 455 4.94 4.41 30.93
C VAL A 455 3.50 3.93 31.10
N GLU A 456 3.09 3.55 32.31
CA GLU A 456 1.70 3.14 32.58
C GLU A 456 0.70 4.25 32.24
N ARG A 457 0.95 5.47 32.70
CA ARG A 457 0.09 6.63 32.40
C ARG A 457 0.09 6.96 30.92
N ALA A 458 1.26 6.94 30.26
CA ALA A 458 1.36 7.17 28.83
C ALA A 458 0.55 6.15 28.01
N ARG A 459 0.61 4.86 28.36
CA ARG A 459 -0.19 3.80 27.71
C ARG A 459 -1.69 4.01 27.94
N LYS A 460 -2.12 4.37 29.16
CA LYS A 460 -3.53 4.72 29.47
C LYS A 460 -3.98 5.93 28.64
N ILE A 461 -3.18 7.00 28.56
CA ILE A 461 -3.42 8.21 27.76
C ILE A 461 -3.54 7.87 26.27
N GLN A 462 -2.59 7.11 25.72
CA GLN A 462 -2.56 6.70 24.31
C GLN A 462 -3.80 5.87 23.94
N ARG A 463 -4.22 4.95 24.81
CA ARG A 463 -5.48 4.20 24.63
C ARG A 463 -6.70 5.11 24.75
N PHE A 464 -6.71 6.06 25.69
CA PHE A 464 -7.83 6.99 25.90
C PHE A 464 -8.07 7.97 24.74
N MET A 465 -7.07 8.20 23.88
CA MET A 465 -7.24 8.93 22.62
C MET A 465 -8.12 8.20 21.60
N SER A 466 -8.28 6.88 21.70
CA SER A 466 -9.23 6.13 20.86
C SER A 466 -10.68 6.50 21.17
N GLN A 467 -11.53 6.52 20.16
CA GLN A 467 -12.93 6.92 20.27
C GLN A 467 -13.80 6.15 19.27
N PRO A 468 -14.93 5.55 19.69
CA PRO A 468 -15.86 4.94 18.76
C PRO A 468 -16.61 6.03 17.98
N PHE A 469 -16.49 6.00 16.66
CA PHE A 469 -17.15 6.96 15.76
C PHE A 469 -18.53 6.46 15.33
N SER A 470 -19.45 7.40 15.14
CA SER A 470 -20.83 7.17 14.67
C SER A 470 -20.83 6.45 13.33
N VAL A 471 -20.04 6.95 12.37
CA VAL A 471 -19.93 6.37 11.03
C VAL A 471 -19.24 5.00 11.05
N ALA A 472 -18.37 4.74 12.03
CA ALA A 472 -17.64 3.49 12.16
C ALA A 472 -18.42 2.37 12.89
N GLN A 473 -19.63 2.65 13.42
CA GLN A 473 -20.41 1.69 14.20
C GLN A 473 -20.74 0.40 13.41
N VAL A 474 -20.95 0.51 12.09
CA VAL A 474 -21.22 -0.64 11.19
C VAL A 474 -20.04 -1.62 11.15
N PHE A 475 -18.81 -1.12 11.24
CA PHE A 475 -17.58 -1.92 11.20
C PHE A 475 -17.11 -2.37 12.58
N THR A 476 -17.30 -1.52 13.60
CA THR A 476 -16.74 -1.73 14.95
C THR A 476 -17.72 -2.37 15.94
N GLY A 477 -19.03 -2.31 15.68
CA GLY A 477 -20.08 -2.75 16.59
C GLY A 477 -20.29 -1.89 17.84
N PHE A 478 -19.33 -1.01 18.17
CA PHE A 478 -19.47 -0.01 19.23
C PHE A 478 -20.39 1.13 18.77
N GLU A 479 -21.32 1.52 19.64
CA GLU A 479 -22.13 2.72 19.43
C GLU A 479 -21.21 3.96 19.41
N GLY A 480 -21.32 4.78 18.36
CA GLY A 480 -20.45 5.94 18.19
C GLY A 480 -20.82 7.11 19.11
N LYS A 481 -19.81 7.79 19.66
CA LYS A 481 -19.98 8.76 20.75
C LYS A 481 -19.27 10.07 20.47
N LEU A 482 -20.02 11.17 20.60
CA LEU A 482 -19.51 12.54 20.59
C LEU A 482 -19.12 12.93 22.02
N VAL A 483 -17.91 13.46 22.21
CA VAL A 483 -17.34 13.81 23.53
C VAL A 483 -17.13 15.32 23.57
N SER A 484 -17.59 16.01 24.64
CA SER A 484 -17.41 17.46 24.72
C SER A 484 -15.96 17.86 25.02
N LEU A 485 -15.58 19.07 24.66
CA LEU A 485 -14.28 19.66 24.97
C LEU A 485 -14.05 19.73 26.49
N ALA A 486 -15.06 20.11 27.27
CA ALA A 486 -14.98 20.20 28.73
C ALA A 486 -14.75 18.81 29.37
N ASP A 487 -15.46 17.78 28.89
CA ASP A 487 -15.28 16.41 29.36
C ASP A 487 -13.90 15.87 28.99
N THR A 488 -13.40 16.21 27.79
CA THR A 488 -12.06 15.85 27.31
C THR A 488 -11.00 16.43 28.25
N ILE A 489 -10.99 17.75 28.47
CA ILE A 489 -10.00 18.42 29.32
C ILE A 489 -10.02 17.84 30.74
N ARG A 490 -11.21 17.70 31.36
CA ARG A 490 -11.34 17.13 32.71
C ARG A 490 -10.81 15.70 32.77
N SER A 491 -11.17 14.84 31.81
CA SER A 491 -10.82 13.41 31.86
C SER A 491 -9.32 13.20 31.69
N PHE A 492 -8.66 13.90 30.75
CA PHE A 492 -7.21 13.85 30.62
C PHE A 492 -6.51 14.43 31.85
N LYS A 493 -6.99 15.55 32.41
CA LYS A 493 -6.46 16.11 33.67
C LYS A 493 -6.51 15.11 34.82
N GLU A 494 -7.60 14.36 34.97
CA GLU A 494 -7.73 13.37 36.03
C GLU A 494 -6.79 12.18 35.84
N ILE A 495 -6.53 11.74 34.60
CA ILE A 495 -5.49 10.74 34.28
C ILE A 495 -4.10 11.28 34.62
N LEU A 496 -3.77 12.52 34.25
CA LEU A 496 -2.48 13.16 34.59
C LEU A 496 -2.23 13.22 36.10
N THR A 497 -3.26 13.52 36.89
CA THR A 497 -3.16 13.55 38.37
C THR A 497 -3.07 12.18 39.05
N GLY A 498 -3.15 11.08 38.29
CA GLY A 498 -3.07 9.71 38.83
C GLY A 498 -4.36 9.17 39.46
N LYS A 499 -5.48 9.89 39.34
CA LYS A 499 -6.79 9.49 39.92
C LYS A 499 -7.22 8.09 39.46
N TYR A 500 -6.78 7.68 38.26
CA TYR A 500 -7.14 6.43 37.61
C TYR A 500 -5.96 5.45 37.44
N ASP A 501 -4.86 5.64 38.17
CA ASP A 501 -3.70 4.73 38.08
C ASP A 501 -4.04 3.27 38.43
N HIS A 502 -4.99 3.08 39.35
CA HIS A 502 -5.50 1.77 39.81
C HIS A 502 -6.31 0.98 38.76
N LEU A 503 -6.50 1.52 37.55
CA LEU A 503 -7.28 0.90 36.48
C LEU A 503 -6.38 0.38 35.35
N VAL A 504 -6.80 -0.73 34.76
CA VAL A 504 -6.07 -1.40 33.67
C VAL A 504 -6.20 -0.64 32.35
N GLU A 505 -5.18 -0.72 31.49
CA GLU A 505 -5.13 0.00 30.20
C GLU A 505 -6.35 -0.25 29.29
N SER A 506 -6.90 -1.47 29.31
CA SER A 506 -8.08 -1.83 28.51
C SER A 506 -9.34 -1.07 28.91
N SER A 507 -9.43 -0.53 30.14
CA SER A 507 -10.53 0.33 30.58
C SER A 507 -10.59 1.66 29.82
N PHE A 508 -9.53 2.06 29.11
CA PHE A 508 -9.44 3.33 28.38
C PHE A 508 -9.67 3.20 26.87
N TYR A 509 -9.73 1.98 26.34
CA TYR A 509 -9.84 1.73 24.90
C TYR A 509 -11.29 1.78 24.40
N MET A 510 -11.56 2.56 23.36
CA MET A 510 -12.89 2.74 22.74
C MET A 510 -14.00 3.15 23.73
N LYS A 511 -13.70 4.08 24.65
CA LYS A 511 -14.63 4.55 25.70
C LYS A 511 -15.02 6.03 25.59
N GLN A 512 -16.21 6.31 26.13
CA GLN A 512 -16.87 7.62 26.17
C GLN A 512 -16.69 8.38 27.50
N GLU A 513 -16.86 7.70 28.63
CA GLU A 513 -17.38 8.36 29.84
C GLU A 513 -16.35 9.01 30.78
N GLU A 514 -16.86 9.96 31.58
CA GLU A 514 -16.17 10.80 32.57
C GLU A 514 -15.40 10.04 33.66
N LYS A 515 -15.66 8.74 33.80
CA LYS A 515 -14.97 7.83 34.72
C LYS A 515 -14.70 6.52 33.98
N PRO A 516 -13.44 6.14 33.76
CA PRO A 516 -13.15 4.75 33.40
C PRO A 516 -13.70 3.82 34.49
N GLU A 517 -14.66 2.98 34.13
CA GLU A 517 -15.21 1.99 35.04
C GLU A 517 -14.13 0.98 35.45
N LYS A 518 -14.28 0.42 36.66
CA LYS A 518 -13.56 -0.82 36.99
C LYS A 518 -13.90 -1.85 35.91
N PRO A 519 -12.91 -2.60 35.38
CA PRO A 519 -13.26 -3.76 34.56
C PRO A 519 -14.18 -4.64 35.39
N THR A 520 -15.41 -4.88 34.93
CA THR A 520 -16.29 -5.89 35.52
C THR A 520 -15.48 -7.18 35.53
N THR A 521 -15.15 -7.69 36.70
CA THR A 521 -14.42 -8.96 36.75
C THR A 521 -15.29 -10.03 36.10
N LEU A 522 -14.66 -11.10 35.61
CA LEU A 522 -15.41 -12.24 35.08
C LEU A 522 -16.48 -12.74 36.09
N MET A 523 -16.18 -12.58 37.39
CA MET A 523 -17.09 -12.87 38.51
C MET A 523 -18.26 -11.89 38.65
N ASP A 524 -18.07 -10.59 38.41
CA ASP A 524 -19.15 -9.60 38.50
C ASP A 524 -20.17 -9.78 37.36
N ALA A 525 -19.69 -10.06 36.15
CA ALA A 525 -20.53 -10.41 35.01
C ALA A 525 -21.29 -11.74 35.23
N LEU A 526 -20.65 -12.73 35.88
CA LEU A 526 -21.30 -13.96 36.33
C LEU A 526 -22.31 -13.74 37.47
N HIS A 527 -22.09 -12.76 38.35
CA HIS A 527 -23.05 -12.44 39.41
C HIS A 527 -24.29 -11.70 38.90
N GLN A 528 -24.14 -10.75 37.97
CA GLN A 528 -25.27 -10.05 37.36
C GLN A 528 -26.14 -10.97 36.48
N SER A 529 -25.53 -11.88 35.70
CA SER A 529 -26.28 -12.85 34.89
C SER A 529 -27.06 -13.87 35.74
N ASN A 530 -26.53 -14.25 36.90
CA ASN A 530 -27.22 -15.15 37.84
C ASN A 530 -28.44 -14.51 38.51
N GLN A 531 -28.48 -13.19 38.71
CA GLN A 531 -29.65 -12.52 39.32
C GLN A 531 -30.79 -12.27 38.32
N ALA A 532 -30.48 -12.03 37.04
CA ALA A 532 -31.49 -11.84 35.99
C ALA A 532 -32.24 -13.13 35.62
N SER A 533 -31.70 -14.31 35.96
CA SER A 533 -32.19 -15.61 35.49
C SER A 533 -33.28 -16.26 36.39
N ALA A 534 -33.69 -15.61 37.48
CA ALA A 534 -34.48 -16.26 38.54
C ALA A 534 -36.02 -16.16 38.40
N ASN A 535 -36.55 -15.32 37.50
CA ASN A 535 -38.00 -15.10 37.35
C ASN A 535 -38.44 -15.18 35.88
N ASN A 536 -39.50 -15.95 35.62
CA ASN A 536 -40.22 -16.16 34.35
C ASN A 536 -39.52 -16.99 33.24
N ILE A 537 -39.87 -18.27 33.11
CA ILE A 537 -40.81 -18.77 32.05
C ILE A 537 -41.02 -20.30 32.14
N ASP A 538 -42.26 -20.71 31.84
CA ASP A 538 -42.77 -22.07 31.95
C ASP A 538 -42.18 -23.12 30.98
N TYR A 539 -42.27 -24.38 31.46
CA TYR A 539 -42.42 -25.71 30.85
C TYR A 539 -42.30 -25.96 29.31
N VAL A 540 -42.48 -24.99 28.44
CA VAL A 540 -42.41 -25.14 26.97
C VAL A 540 -40.94 -25.14 26.47
N GLN A 541 -40.03 -24.43 27.14
CA GLN A 541 -38.62 -24.35 26.73
C GLN A 541 -37.79 -25.63 26.97
N GLN A 542 -38.17 -26.49 27.93
CA GLN A 542 -37.37 -27.70 28.23
C GLN A 542 -37.47 -28.79 27.16
N PHE A 543 -38.57 -28.84 26.39
CA PHE A 543 -38.75 -29.86 25.34
C PHE A 543 -38.08 -29.50 24.00
N THR A 544 -37.94 -28.19 23.72
CA THR A 544 -37.26 -27.68 22.51
C THR A 544 -35.74 -27.61 22.67
N THR A 545 -35.24 -27.20 23.84
CA THR A 545 -33.80 -27.12 24.13
C THR A 545 -33.07 -28.46 23.92
N ALA A 546 -33.60 -29.59 24.40
CA ALA A 546 -32.95 -30.89 24.23
C ALA A 546 -32.82 -31.36 22.76
N ARG A 547 -33.76 -30.99 21.88
CA ARG A 547 -33.65 -31.25 20.43
C ARG A 547 -32.69 -30.26 19.75
N MET A 548 -32.76 -28.98 20.10
CA MET A 548 -31.83 -27.95 19.62
C MET A 548 -30.39 -28.29 19.97
N PHE A 549 -30.11 -28.72 21.20
CA PHE A 549 -28.77 -29.11 21.65
C PHE A 549 -28.22 -30.31 20.86
N LYS A 550 -29.09 -31.26 20.49
CA LYS A 550 -28.75 -32.40 19.63
C LYS A 550 -28.47 -31.98 18.18
N LEU A 551 -29.20 -31.00 17.65
CA LEU A 551 -28.94 -30.43 16.32
C LEU A 551 -27.61 -29.67 16.30
N ALA A 552 -27.39 -28.80 17.29
CA ALA A 552 -26.18 -27.98 17.42
C ALA A 552 -24.91 -28.84 17.57
N SER A 553 -24.96 -29.90 18.39
CA SER A 553 -23.84 -30.85 18.52
C SER A 553 -23.62 -31.69 17.26
N LEU A 554 -24.67 -32.06 16.51
CA LEU A 554 -24.51 -32.71 15.19
C LEU A 554 -23.87 -31.76 14.16
N PHE A 555 -24.25 -30.48 14.19
CA PHE A 555 -23.68 -29.44 13.33
C PHE A 555 -22.21 -29.21 13.65
N ALA A 556 -21.85 -29.05 14.93
CA ALA A 556 -20.47 -28.90 15.39
C ALA A 556 -19.58 -30.09 15.00
N ILE A 557 -20.06 -31.34 15.14
CA ILE A 557 -19.34 -32.54 14.73
C ILE A 557 -19.13 -32.57 13.20
N THR A 558 -20.15 -32.16 12.42
CA THR A 558 -20.06 -32.13 10.96
C THR A 558 -19.08 -31.05 10.48
N ALA A 559 -19.10 -29.86 11.10
CA ALA A 559 -18.16 -28.79 10.84
C ALA A 559 -16.71 -29.16 11.24
N TYR A 560 -16.53 -29.86 12.37
CA TYR A 560 -15.23 -30.37 12.79
C TYR A 560 -14.66 -31.40 11.80
N LEU A 561 -15.48 -32.33 11.31
CA LEU A 561 -15.06 -33.31 10.30
C LEU A 561 -14.68 -32.64 8.97
N LEU A 562 -15.46 -31.65 8.51
CA LEU A 562 -15.14 -30.85 7.32
C LEU A 562 -13.83 -30.07 7.48
N SER A 563 -13.61 -29.47 8.65
CA SER A 563 -12.38 -28.73 8.96
C SER A 563 -11.15 -29.63 9.03
N PHE A 564 -11.28 -30.80 9.68
CA PHE A 564 -10.20 -31.80 9.77
C PHE A 564 -9.85 -32.39 8.40
N GLN A 565 -10.86 -32.70 7.57
CA GLN A 565 -10.63 -33.18 6.21
C GLN A 565 -10.05 -32.08 5.30
N SER A 566 -10.49 -30.83 5.44
CA SER A 566 -9.89 -29.67 4.77
C SER A 566 -8.41 -29.50 5.16
N TYR A 567 -8.07 -29.66 6.43
CA TYR A 567 -6.69 -29.63 6.92
C TYR A 567 -5.85 -30.77 6.31
N LEU A 568 -6.35 -32.01 6.29
CA LEU A 568 -5.66 -33.14 5.65
C LEU A 568 -5.45 -32.93 4.14
N ILE A 569 -6.44 -32.36 3.44
CA ILE A 569 -6.34 -32.02 2.02
C ILE A 569 -5.30 -30.92 1.80
N LYS A 570 -5.28 -29.87 2.63
CA LYS A 570 -4.21 -28.86 2.60
C LYS A 570 -2.84 -29.49 2.85
N ALA A 571 -2.67 -30.28 3.91
CA ALA A 571 -1.41 -30.94 4.23
C ALA A 571 -0.91 -31.87 3.11
N SER A 572 -1.82 -32.46 2.31
CA SER A 572 -1.47 -33.39 1.24
C SER A 572 -1.28 -32.72 -0.13
N LEU A 573 -2.04 -31.66 -0.44
CA LEU A 573 -2.01 -30.98 -1.73
C LEU A 573 -1.10 -29.75 -1.77
N ASN A 574 -0.90 -29.05 -0.63
CA ASN A 574 -0.07 -27.84 -0.57
C ASN A 574 1.42 -28.11 -0.94
N PRO A 575 2.05 -29.25 -0.57
CA PRO A 575 3.40 -29.59 -1.04
C PRO A 575 3.52 -29.78 -2.56
N ILE A 576 2.42 -30.15 -3.22
CA ILE A 576 2.38 -30.45 -4.66
C ILE A 576 2.03 -29.19 -5.47
N TYR A 577 1.04 -28.42 -4.99
CA TYR A 577 0.48 -27.28 -5.74
C TYR A 577 0.94 -25.90 -5.30
N GLY A 578 1.60 -25.79 -4.13
CA GLY A 578 2.29 -24.59 -3.66
C GLY A 578 1.44 -23.33 -3.60
N GLY A 579 0.73 -23.10 -2.48
CA GLY A 579 0.19 -21.79 -2.10
C GLY A 579 -1.02 -21.26 -2.89
N ILE A 580 -1.33 -21.76 -4.10
CA ILE A 580 -2.40 -21.23 -4.95
C ILE A 580 -3.78 -21.32 -4.25
N ASN A 581 -4.21 -20.18 -3.71
CA ASN A 581 -5.54 -19.82 -3.20
C ASN A 581 -6.38 -20.96 -2.58
N THR A 582 -5.80 -21.73 -1.65
CA THR A 582 -6.57 -22.65 -0.79
C THR A 582 -7.18 -21.95 0.44
N ASP A 583 -7.02 -20.63 0.56
CA ASP A 583 -7.42 -19.83 1.71
C ASP A 583 -8.78 -19.14 1.58
N SER A 584 -9.29 -18.94 0.35
CA SER A 584 -10.60 -18.29 0.12
C SER A 584 -11.77 -18.94 0.91
N PRO A 585 -11.86 -20.29 1.07
CA PRO A 585 -12.86 -20.90 1.95
C PRO A 585 -12.43 -20.96 3.42
N HIS A 586 -11.12 -20.88 3.71
CA HIS A 586 -10.58 -21.24 5.01
C HIS A 586 -10.72 -20.12 6.04
N LYS A 587 -10.55 -18.85 5.64
CA LYS A 587 -10.76 -17.69 6.54
C LYS A 587 -12.21 -17.62 7.04
N VAL A 588 -13.18 -18.02 6.21
CA VAL A 588 -14.60 -18.12 6.59
C VAL A 588 -14.81 -19.22 7.63
N LEU A 589 -14.12 -20.35 7.51
CA LEU A 589 -14.30 -21.51 8.39
C LEU A 589 -13.54 -21.39 9.73
N THR A 590 -12.35 -20.79 9.76
CA THR A 590 -11.66 -20.47 11.02
C THR A 590 -12.34 -19.32 11.77
N GLY A 591 -12.93 -18.34 11.07
CA GLY A 591 -13.81 -17.34 11.67
C GLY A 591 -15.10 -17.91 12.27
N LEU A 592 -15.61 -19.01 11.71
CA LEU A 592 -16.73 -19.78 12.30
C LEU A 592 -16.34 -20.56 13.57
N LEU A 593 -15.07 -20.97 13.69
CA LEU A 593 -14.58 -21.77 14.82
C LEU A 593 -14.11 -20.91 16.00
N SER A 594 -13.64 -19.68 15.78
CA SER A 594 -13.23 -18.77 16.86
C SER A 594 -14.38 -18.22 17.71
N VAL A 595 -15.63 -18.41 17.29
CA VAL A 595 -16.85 -17.90 17.95
C VAL A 595 -17.53 -18.96 18.85
N LEU A 596 -17.09 -20.23 18.80
CA LEU A 596 -17.67 -21.32 19.60
C LEU A 596 -16.75 -21.73 20.76
N PRO A 597 -17.16 -21.54 22.03
CA PRO A 597 -16.37 -21.97 23.18
C PRO A 597 -16.41 -23.49 23.33
N LEU A 598 -15.25 -24.14 23.14
CA LEU A 598 -14.99 -25.48 23.67
C LEU A 598 -14.15 -25.32 24.94
N PRO A 599 -14.77 -25.46 26.13
CA PRO A 599 -14.62 -26.75 26.81
C PRO A 599 -15.79 -27.10 27.75
N LEU A 600 -16.75 -27.94 27.34
CA LEU A 600 -17.71 -28.61 28.26
C LEU A 600 -18.50 -29.78 27.63
N ALA A 601 -17.82 -30.73 26.96
CA ALA A 601 -18.49 -31.87 26.32
C ALA A 601 -17.67 -33.18 26.25
N MET A 602 -17.02 -33.59 27.34
CA MET A 602 -16.46 -34.96 27.46
C MET A 602 -16.96 -35.70 28.72
N GLN A 603 -18.27 -35.90 28.80
CA GLN A 603 -18.84 -37.01 29.57
C GLN A 603 -19.06 -38.23 28.67
N LYS A 604 -18.67 -39.41 29.16
CA LYS A 604 -18.60 -40.68 28.41
C LYS A 604 -19.92 -41.10 27.73
N ASP A 605 -21.06 -40.77 28.33
CA ASP A 605 -22.34 -41.38 27.96
C ASP A 605 -22.94 -40.85 26.64
N ASN A 606 -22.54 -39.66 26.19
CA ASN A 606 -23.03 -39.08 24.92
C ASN A 606 -22.35 -39.67 23.66
N LEU A 607 -21.20 -40.34 23.78
CA LEU A 607 -20.52 -40.96 22.64
C LEU A 607 -21.28 -42.16 22.05
N VAL A 608 -22.07 -42.86 22.87
CA VAL A 608 -22.83 -44.06 22.46
C VAL A 608 -24.03 -43.69 21.58
N SER A 609 -24.66 -42.55 21.84
CA SER A 609 -25.82 -42.08 21.06
C SER A 609 -25.40 -41.46 19.73
N ILE A 610 -24.25 -40.77 19.66
CA ILE A 610 -23.64 -40.28 18.42
C ILE A 610 -23.31 -41.44 17.47
N ARG A 611 -22.77 -42.55 18.00
CA ARG A 611 -22.45 -43.77 17.23
C ARG A 611 -23.65 -44.42 16.51
N ARG A 612 -24.88 -44.13 16.92
CA ARG A 612 -26.11 -44.63 16.25
C ARG A 612 -26.71 -43.66 15.22
N ALA A 613 -26.30 -42.38 15.22
CA ALA A 613 -26.88 -41.36 14.36
C ALA A 613 -26.23 -41.29 12.96
N LEU A 614 -24.94 -41.61 12.84
CA LEU A 614 -24.21 -41.57 11.58
C LEU A 614 -24.32 -42.91 10.85
N LYS A 615 -24.81 -42.90 9.60
CA LYS A 615 -24.88 -44.11 8.74
C LYS A 615 -23.46 -44.68 8.55
N PRO A 616 -23.13 -45.92 9.01
CA PRO A 616 -21.76 -46.42 9.07
C PRO A 616 -21.02 -46.42 7.73
N PHE A 617 -21.76 -46.57 6.63
CA PHE A 617 -21.23 -46.62 5.27
C PHE A 617 -20.65 -45.28 4.79
N ALA A 618 -21.24 -44.15 5.20
CA ALA A 618 -20.73 -42.83 4.82
C ALA A 618 -19.45 -42.47 5.59
N VAL A 619 -19.39 -42.83 6.88
CA VAL A 619 -18.16 -42.72 7.68
C VAL A 619 -17.06 -43.58 7.07
N ALA A 620 -17.37 -44.79 6.59
CA ALA A 620 -16.39 -45.65 5.90
C ALA A 620 -15.87 -45.02 4.58
N ILE A 621 -16.72 -44.36 3.78
CA ILE A 621 -16.30 -43.65 2.57
C ILE A 621 -15.40 -42.45 2.90
N ILE A 622 -15.77 -41.64 3.90
CA ILE A 622 -14.97 -40.50 4.34
C ILE A 622 -13.60 -40.98 4.86
N CYS A 623 -13.55 -42.03 5.68
CA CYS A 623 -12.29 -42.62 6.14
C CYS A 623 -11.45 -43.24 5.02
N ALA A 624 -12.08 -43.83 3.98
CA ALA A 624 -11.39 -44.39 2.83
C ALA A 624 -10.78 -43.31 1.92
N LEU A 625 -11.49 -42.20 1.69
CA LEU A 625 -11.00 -41.07 0.90
C LEU A 625 -10.05 -40.16 1.70
N SER A 626 -10.07 -40.22 3.02
CA SER A 626 -9.08 -39.61 3.91
C SER A 626 -7.84 -40.49 4.11
N ASN A 627 -7.75 -41.65 3.46
CA ASN A 627 -6.57 -42.51 3.52
C ASN A 627 -5.41 -41.83 2.76
N PRO A 628 -4.24 -41.58 3.39
CA PRO A 628 -3.11 -40.93 2.75
C PRO A 628 -2.70 -41.54 1.41
N PHE A 629 -2.87 -42.86 1.24
CA PHE A 629 -2.54 -43.56 -0.01
C PHE A 629 -3.50 -43.21 -1.14
N THR A 630 -4.81 -43.11 -0.84
CA THR A 630 -5.84 -42.72 -1.82
C THR A 630 -5.76 -41.23 -2.13
N VAL A 631 -5.49 -40.38 -1.14
CA VAL A 631 -5.24 -38.95 -1.33
C VAL A 631 -4.03 -38.73 -2.23
N ARG A 632 -2.93 -39.47 -2.01
CA ARG A 632 -1.71 -39.39 -2.83
C ARG A 632 -1.96 -39.82 -4.28
N ILE A 633 -2.65 -40.94 -4.52
CA ILE A 633 -3.02 -41.35 -5.89
C ILE A 633 -3.85 -40.28 -6.61
N ILE A 634 -4.81 -39.66 -5.92
CA ILE A 634 -5.63 -38.57 -6.50
C ILE A 634 -4.78 -37.33 -6.76
N ALA A 635 -3.85 -37.00 -5.86
CA ALA A 635 -2.97 -35.83 -5.98
C ALA A 635 -1.95 -35.97 -7.12
N ASP A 636 -1.30 -37.13 -7.21
CA ASP A 636 -0.37 -37.49 -8.29
C ASP A 636 -1.13 -37.44 -9.63
N LYS A 637 -2.31 -38.08 -9.72
CA LYS A 637 -3.17 -38.02 -10.92
C LYS A 637 -3.63 -36.61 -11.27
N SER A 638 -3.97 -35.78 -10.30
CA SER A 638 -4.42 -34.41 -10.59
C SER A 638 -3.28 -33.49 -11.01
N SER A 639 -2.00 -33.87 -10.77
CA SER A 639 -0.85 -33.04 -11.17
C SER A 639 -0.58 -33.08 -12.67
N GLU A 640 -1.15 -34.06 -13.37
CA GLU A 640 -1.19 -34.20 -14.84
C GLU A 640 -2.13 -33.17 -15.53
N TYR A 641 -2.72 -32.23 -14.77
CA TYR A 641 -3.70 -31.21 -15.22
C TYR A 641 -3.33 -29.78 -14.78
N GLY A 642 -2.07 -29.54 -14.41
CA GLY A 642 -1.49 -28.22 -14.29
C GLY A 642 -1.90 -27.41 -13.07
N VAL A 643 -1.19 -26.30 -12.87
CA VAL A 643 -1.27 -25.48 -11.64
C VAL A 643 -2.62 -24.78 -11.42
N VAL A 644 -3.48 -24.67 -12.45
CA VAL A 644 -4.81 -24.04 -12.36
C VAL A 644 -5.93 -25.07 -12.16
N TRP A 645 -5.90 -26.19 -12.90
CA TRP A 645 -7.00 -27.16 -12.91
C TRP A 645 -6.75 -28.37 -12.00
N GLY A 646 -5.51 -28.84 -11.89
CA GLY A 646 -5.11 -29.90 -10.96
C GLY A 646 -5.57 -29.69 -9.51
N PRO A 647 -5.28 -28.54 -8.87
CA PRO A 647 -5.74 -28.27 -7.50
C PRO A 647 -7.26 -28.27 -7.38
N ARG A 648 -7.97 -27.71 -8.37
CA ARG A 648 -9.44 -27.57 -8.36
C ARG A 648 -10.14 -28.93 -8.53
N ILE A 649 -9.61 -29.79 -9.41
CA ILE A 649 -10.12 -31.14 -9.65
C ILE A 649 -9.82 -32.05 -8.45
N GLY A 650 -8.59 -32.03 -7.93
CA GLY A 650 -8.21 -32.77 -6.73
C GLY A 650 -9.04 -32.38 -5.50
N TRP A 651 -9.25 -31.07 -5.28
CA TRP A 651 -10.11 -30.56 -4.22
C TRP A 651 -11.57 -31.02 -4.37
N ALA A 652 -12.14 -30.92 -5.58
CA ALA A 652 -13.51 -31.34 -5.84
C ALA A 652 -13.73 -32.84 -5.58
N LEU A 653 -12.81 -33.70 -6.03
CA LEU A 653 -12.88 -35.16 -5.82
C LEU A 653 -12.76 -35.54 -4.34
N LEU A 654 -11.93 -34.84 -3.57
CA LEU A 654 -11.69 -35.13 -2.16
C LEU A 654 -12.77 -34.52 -1.22
N GLN A 655 -13.47 -33.45 -1.64
CA GLN A 655 -14.49 -32.77 -0.81
C GLN A 655 -15.94 -33.16 -1.14
N ALA A 656 -16.27 -33.44 -2.40
CA ALA A 656 -17.67 -33.62 -2.81
C ALA A 656 -18.44 -34.71 -2.01
N PRO A 657 -17.86 -35.88 -1.68
CA PRO A 657 -18.58 -36.91 -0.91
C PRO A 657 -18.97 -36.47 0.50
N THR A 658 -18.12 -35.66 1.16
CA THR A 658 -18.37 -35.15 2.51
C THR A 658 -19.42 -34.04 2.51
N TRP A 659 -19.38 -33.17 1.50
CA TRP A 659 -20.44 -32.17 1.28
C TRP A 659 -21.81 -32.82 1.01
N ILE A 660 -21.86 -33.83 0.15
CA ILE A 660 -23.09 -34.58 -0.14
C ILE A 660 -23.66 -35.23 1.13
N PHE A 661 -22.80 -35.81 1.98
CA PHE A 661 -23.21 -36.39 3.26
C PHE A 661 -23.72 -35.36 4.27
N ALA A 662 -23.03 -34.22 4.39
CA ALA A 662 -23.44 -33.12 5.27
C ALA A 662 -24.82 -32.58 4.86
N VAL A 663 -25.02 -32.26 3.57
CA VAL A 663 -26.28 -31.72 3.05
C VAL A 663 -27.44 -32.71 3.21
N THR A 664 -27.24 -34.00 2.89
CA THR A 664 -28.32 -35.00 3.02
C THR A 664 -28.73 -35.27 4.48
N ASN A 665 -27.79 -35.30 5.43
CA ASN A 665 -28.14 -35.45 6.85
C ASN A 665 -28.82 -34.22 7.42
N LEU A 666 -28.37 -33.01 7.05
CA LEU A 666 -28.96 -31.76 7.50
C LEU A 666 -30.40 -31.63 6.98
N TYR A 667 -30.62 -31.96 5.70
CA TYR A 667 -31.93 -31.95 5.05
C TYR A 667 -32.92 -32.97 5.67
N GLU A 668 -32.48 -34.21 5.96
CA GLU A 668 -33.32 -35.21 6.66
C GLU A 668 -33.73 -34.80 8.10
N HIS A 669 -33.08 -33.81 8.71
CA HIS A 669 -33.40 -33.31 10.05
C HIS A 669 -34.15 -31.98 10.05
N LEU A 670 -33.82 -31.06 9.13
CA LEU A 670 -34.56 -29.80 8.95
C LEU A 670 -36.04 -30.05 8.59
N LEU A 671 -36.32 -31.03 7.73
CA LEU A 671 -37.69 -31.43 7.36
C LEU A 671 -38.53 -32.03 8.52
N LYS A 672 -37.96 -32.21 9.72
CA LYS A 672 -38.64 -32.77 10.91
C LYS A 672 -38.88 -31.73 12.02
N LEU A 673 -38.58 -30.46 11.77
CA LEU A 673 -38.86 -29.35 12.68
C LEU A 673 -40.19 -28.69 12.33
N THR A 674 -40.91 -28.19 13.34
CA THR A 674 -42.13 -27.40 13.13
C THR A 674 -41.79 -25.96 12.71
N PRO A 675 -42.71 -25.22 12.06
CA PRO A 675 -42.45 -23.86 11.57
C PRO A 675 -41.98 -22.90 12.68
N GLU A 676 -42.59 -22.93 13.87
CA GLU A 676 -42.17 -22.06 14.99
C GLU A 676 -40.76 -22.41 15.49
N ALA A 677 -40.41 -23.71 15.53
CA ALA A 677 -39.08 -24.15 15.94
C ALA A 677 -38.00 -23.71 14.94
N LEU A 678 -38.33 -23.63 13.65
CA LEU A 678 -37.45 -23.05 12.63
C LEU A 678 -37.21 -21.56 12.92
N GLN A 679 -38.27 -20.83 13.28
CA GLN A 679 -38.23 -19.38 13.51
C GLN A 679 -37.34 -18.97 14.69
N TYR A 680 -37.25 -19.79 15.75
CA TYR A 680 -36.30 -19.59 16.85
C TYR A 680 -34.89 -20.12 16.58
N ALA A 681 -34.73 -21.09 15.67
CA ALA A 681 -33.41 -21.60 15.27
C ALA A 681 -32.70 -20.68 14.27
N LEU A 682 -33.45 -19.97 13.41
CA LEU A 682 -32.92 -19.09 12.38
C LEU A 682 -31.95 -18.00 12.90
N PRO A 683 -32.27 -17.24 13.97
CA PRO A 683 -31.36 -16.21 14.50
C PRO A 683 -30.07 -16.79 15.09
N LEU A 684 -30.15 -17.97 15.73
CA LEU A 684 -29.00 -18.67 16.31
C LEU A 684 -28.07 -19.30 15.25
N LEU A 685 -28.54 -19.49 14.03
CA LEU A 685 -27.75 -19.95 12.89
C LEU A 685 -27.11 -18.81 12.08
N GLY A 686 -27.37 -17.55 12.48
CA GLY A 686 -26.92 -16.36 11.75
C GLY A 686 -27.67 -16.15 10.43
N SER A 687 -27.43 -15.00 9.79
CA SER A 687 -28.08 -14.54 8.55
C SER A 687 -27.65 -15.29 7.27
N PHE A 688 -27.34 -16.59 7.39
CA PHE A 688 -26.92 -17.48 6.31
C PHE A 688 -27.91 -18.63 6.09
N THR A 689 -29.20 -18.30 5.97
CA THR A 689 -30.20 -19.29 5.53
C THR A 689 -30.17 -19.53 4.01
N ILE A 690 -30.85 -20.61 3.63
CA ILE A 690 -31.05 -21.21 2.30
C ILE A 690 -30.71 -20.32 1.08
N PRO A 691 -31.22 -19.08 0.90
CA PRO A 691 -30.79 -18.20 -0.19
C PRO A 691 -29.28 -18.00 -0.33
N SER A 692 -28.48 -18.07 0.74
CA SER A 692 -27.01 -18.02 0.63
C SER A 692 -26.39 -19.35 0.21
N ILE A 693 -26.98 -20.50 0.52
CA ILE A 693 -26.48 -21.79 0.04
C ILE A 693 -26.84 -21.96 -1.43
N GLU A 694 -28.07 -21.59 -1.80
CA GLU A 694 -28.53 -21.51 -3.18
C GLU A 694 -27.76 -20.44 -3.97
N SER A 695 -27.53 -19.24 -3.41
CA SER A 695 -26.68 -18.22 -4.03
C SER A 695 -25.21 -18.64 -4.12
N SER A 696 -24.67 -19.42 -3.18
CA SER A 696 -23.28 -19.88 -3.26
C SER A 696 -23.10 -21.02 -4.24
N LEU A 697 -24.01 -22.02 -4.27
CA LEU A 697 -24.04 -23.01 -5.35
C LEU A 697 -24.26 -22.31 -6.70
N THR A 698 -25.22 -21.40 -6.80
CA THR A 698 -25.53 -20.69 -8.04
C THR A 698 -24.39 -19.78 -8.46
N LYS A 699 -23.73 -19.01 -7.58
CA LYS A 699 -22.54 -18.21 -7.92
C LYS A 699 -21.37 -19.09 -8.35
N MET A 700 -21.15 -20.22 -7.67
CA MET A 700 -20.10 -21.20 -8.03
C MET A 700 -20.38 -21.84 -9.40
N LEU A 701 -21.65 -22.04 -9.77
CA LEU A 701 -22.06 -22.60 -11.06
C LEU A 701 -22.17 -21.55 -12.19
N THR A 702 -22.55 -20.30 -11.91
CA THR A 702 -22.94 -19.32 -12.94
C THR A 702 -22.03 -18.12 -13.11
N ARG A 703 -21.25 -17.69 -12.10
CA ARG A 703 -20.49 -16.42 -12.13
C ARG A 703 -18.97 -16.53 -12.14
N GLY A 704 -18.41 -17.73 -12.20
CA GLY A 704 -16.96 -17.94 -12.36
C GLY A 704 -16.54 -19.14 -13.23
N TYR A 705 -17.48 -20.01 -13.60
CA TYR A 705 -17.20 -21.20 -14.43
C TYR A 705 -17.74 -21.06 -15.86
N LEU A 706 -19.01 -20.68 -16.06
CA LEU A 706 -19.62 -20.71 -17.40
C LEU A 706 -18.99 -19.75 -18.42
N SER A 707 -18.64 -18.53 -18.03
CA SER A 707 -18.00 -17.54 -18.92
C SER A 707 -16.58 -17.90 -19.33
N THR A 708 -15.91 -18.73 -18.53
CA THR A 708 -14.55 -19.26 -18.74
C THR A 708 -14.57 -20.64 -19.42
N LEU A 709 -15.76 -21.18 -19.70
CA LEU A 709 -16.01 -22.51 -20.26
C LEU A 709 -16.56 -22.48 -21.70
N MET A 710 -16.26 -21.45 -22.49
CA MET A 710 -16.38 -21.49 -23.95
C MET A 710 -15.04 -21.78 -24.62
N PRO A 711 -14.59 -23.05 -24.72
CA PRO A 711 -13.58 -23.41 -25.72
C PRO A 711 -14.20 -23.32 -27.12
N HIS A 712 -13.38 -23.08 -28.14
CA HIS A 712 -13.81 -23.05 -29.54
C HIS A 712 -14.27 -24.42 -30.13
N ASP A 713 -14.46 -25.44 -29.28
CA ASP A 713 -14.93 -26.79 -29.67
C ASP A 713 -16.19 -27.20 -28.87
N PRO A 714 -17.38 -27.24 -29.51
CA PRO A 714 -18.62 -27.61 -28.84
C PRO A 714 -18.69 -29.09 -28.42
N VAL A 715 -17.87 -29.98 -29.00
CA VAL A 715 -17.87 -31.42 -28.66
C VAL A 715 -17.26 -31.66 -27.29
N ALA A 716 -16.26 -30.86 -26.89
CA ALA A 716 -15.70 -30.89 -25.55
C ALA A 716 -16.71 -30.42 -24.48
N PHE A 717 -17.45 -29.35 -24.78
CA PHE A 717 -18.47 -28.79 -23.88
C PHE A 717 -19.62 -29.78 -23.62
N ILE A 718 -20.15 -30.41 -24.68
CA ILE A 718 -21.22 -31.43 -24.56
C ILE A 718 -20.77 -32.62 -23.69
N LYS A 719 -19.50 -33.04 -23.80
CA LYS A 719 -18.95 -34.12 -22.97
C LYS A 719 -18.71 -33.69 -21.52
N LEU A 720 -18.23 -32.47 -21.27
CA LEU A 720 -18.00 -31.94 -19.93
C LEU A 720 -19.32 -31.75 -19.14
N VAL A 721 -20.38 -31.27 -19.79
CA VAL A 721 -21.71 -31.08 -19.18
C VAL A 721 -22.44 -32.42 -18.94
N SER A 722 -22.18 -33.44 -19.76
CA SER A 722 -22.85 -34.75 -19.64
C SER A 722 -22.47 -35.53 -18.38
N VAL A 723 -21.27 -35.33 -17.81
CA VAL A 723 -20.81 -36.05 -16.61
C VAL A 723 -21.53 -35.57 -15.33
N PRO A 724 -21.62 -34.26 -15.03
CA PRO A 724 -22.48 -33.75 -13.96
C PRO A 724 -23.96 -34.10 -14.19
N ALA A 725 -24.46 -34.01 -15.43
CA ALA A 725 -25.85 -34.34 -15.74
C ALA A 725 -26.18 -35.82 -15.50
N ALA A 726 -25.24 -36.74 -15.78
CA ALA A 726 -25.38 -38.16 -15.45
C ALA A 726 -25.37 -38.40 -13.92
N LEU A 727 -24.52 -37.68 -13.19
CA LEU A 727 -24.50 -37.73 -11.72
C LEU A 727 -25.83 -37.24 -11.12
N ILE A 728 -26.34 -36.11 -11.60
CA ILE A 728 -27.62 -35.51 -11.17
C ILE A 728 -28.78 -36.43 -11.54
N SER A 729 -28.77 -37.05 -12.73
CA SER A 729 -29.78 -38.02 -13.14
C SER A 729 -29.79 -39.26 -12.24
N ALA A 730 -28.62 -39.79 -11.86
CA ALA A 730 -28.51 -40.87 -10.88
C ALA A 730 -29.02 -40.44 -9.49
N ILE A 731 -28.77 -39.20 -9.06
CA ILE A 731 -29.27 -38.64 -7.80
C ILE A 731 -30.79 -38.48 -7.83
N ILE A 732 -31.39 -38.03 -8.93
CA ILE A 732 -32.85 -37.92 -9.08
C ILE A 732 -33.50 -39.30 -9.05
N ILE A 733 -32.96 -40.28 -9.78
CA ILE A 733 -33.46 -41.67 -9.79
C ILE A 733 -33.37 -42.30 -8.40
N LEU A 734 -32.32 -42.03 -7.62
CA LEU A 734 -32.18 -42.48 -6.23
C LEU A 734 -33.08 -41.70 -5.25
N GLY A 735 -33.36 -40.43 -5.52
CA GLY A 735 -34.18 -39.55 -4.69
C GLY A 735 -35.69 -39.78 -4.83
N MET A 736 -36.16 -40.24 -5.99
CA MET A 736 -37.58 -40.51 -6.24
C MET A 736 -38.12 -41.78 -5.55
N GLY A 737 -37.27 -42.58 -4.89
CA GLY A 737 -37.64 -43.82 -4.17
C GLY A 737 -38.51 -43.66 -2.91
N LYS A 738 -39.22 -42.53 -2.75
CA LYS A 738 -40.15 -42.26 -1.63
C LYS A 738 -41.49 -41.69 -2.11
N LYS A 739 -42.15 -42.39 -3.03
CA LYS A 739 -43.62 -42.45 -3.11
C LYS A 739 -44.07 -43.73 -3.80
N GLU A 740 -44.80 -44.55 -3.04
CA GLU A 740 -45.75 -45.58 -3.50
C GLU A 740 -45.25 -46.59 -4.56
N ASN A 741 -44.51 -47.61 -4.12
CA ASN A 741 -44.87 -49.01 -4.38
C ASN A 741 -43.98 -50.00 -3.61
N GLU A 742 -44.57 -50.69 -2.62
CA GLU A 742 -43.98 -51.90 -2.03
C GLU A 742 -44.26 -53.09 -2.96
N SER A 743 -43.29 -53.52 -3.79
CA SER A 743 -43.27 -54.89 -4.36
C SER A 743 -42.02 -55.26 -5.18
N MET A 744 -41.31 -54.31 -5.80
CA MET A 744 -40.07 -54.60 -6.54
C MET A 744 -38.81 -54.33 -5.68
N PHE A 745 -37.76 -55.14 -5.89
CA PHE A 745 -36.53 -55.21 -5.09
C PHE A 745 -36.63 -55.91 -3.72
N SER A 746 -37.38 -57.01 -3.68
CA SER A 746 -36.93 -58.20 -2.95
C SER A 746 -35.89 -58.94 -3.81
N ALA A 747 -34.73 -59.27 -3.23
CA ALA A 747 -33.51 -59.80 -3.88
C ALA A 747 -32.84 -58.85 -4.92
N SER A 748 -31.51 -58.80 -5.07
CA SER A 748 -30.45 -59.68 -4.55
C SER A 748 -29.20 -58.91 -4.09
N LYS A 749 -28.27 -59.61 -3.42
CA LYS A 749 -26.94 -59.09 -3.07
C LYS A 749 -26.13 -58.78 -4.33
N SER A 750 -25.83 -57.51 -4.61
CA SER A 750 -24.76 -57.14 -5.55
C SER A 750 -24.02 -55.89 -5.08
N ARG A 751 -22.81 -56.08 -4.53
CA ARG A 751 -21.86 -54.98 -4.24
C ARG A 751 -21.17 -54.45 -5.53
N SER A 752 -21.53 -54.96 -6.70
CA SER A 752 -20.77 -54.81 -7.94
C SER A 752 -21.20 -53.59 -8.78
N LEU A 753 -22.38 -53.04 -8.56
CA LEU A 753 -22.89 -51.88 -9.31
C LEU A 753 -22.23 -50.54 -8.94
N MET A 754 -21.58 -50.44 -7.76
CA MET A 754 -20.92 -49.20 -7.31
C MET A 754 -19.52 -48.98 -7.92
N VAL A 755 -18.92 -49.99 -8.56
CA VAL A 755 -17.56 -49.90 -9.12
C VAL A 755 -17.56 -49.30 -10.53
N ILE A 756 -18.68 -49.44 -11.26
CA ILE A 756 -18.79 -49.07 -12.67
C ILE A 756 -18.58 -47.56 -12.91
N PRO A 757 -19.16 -46.60 -12.14
CA PRO A 757 -18.94 -45.17 -12.40
C PRO A 757 -17.48 -44.74 -12.21
N VAL A 758 -16.79 -45.31 -11.23
CA VAL A 758 -15.39 -44.99 -10.92
C VAL A 758 -14.45 -45.51 -12.01
N ILE A 759 -14.69 -46.73 -12.51
CA ILE A 759 -13.95 -47.28 -13.65
C ILE A 759 -14.27 -46.52 -14.94
N LEU A 760 -15.51 -46.07 -15.15
CA LEU A 760 -15.86 -45.30 -16.35
C LEU A 760 -15.15 -43.94 -16.39
N VAL A 761 -15.06 -43.24 -15.24
CA VAL A 761 -14.27 -42.00 -15.11
C VAL A 761 -12.78 -42.27 -15.34
N ALA A 762 -12.22 -43.33 -14.77
CA ALA A 762 -10.82 -43.69 -14.99
C ALA A 762 -10.50 -44.00 -16.47
N LEU A 763 -11.42 -44.66 -17.19
CA LEU A 763 -11.29 -44.99 -18.62
C LEU A 763 -11.57 -43.80 -19.56
N THR A 764 -12.32 -42.78 -19.14
CA THR A 764 -12.43 -41.54 -19.93
C THR A 764 -11.23 -40.61 -19.73
N MET A 765 -10.53 -40.70 -18.59
CA MET A 765 -9.31 -39.93 -18.31
C MET A 765 -8.08 -40.47 -19.05
N SER A 766 -8.06 -41.74 -19.47
CA SER A 766 -6.89 -42.35 -20.13
C SER A 766 -6.67 -41.96 -21.60
N ASN A 767 -7.54 -41.14 -22.19
CA ASN A 767 -7.47 -40.70 -23.60
C ASN A 767 -7.27 -39.18 -23.76
N PHE A 768 -6.94 -38.44 -22.70
CA PHE A 768 -6.51 -37.04 -22.77
C PHE A 768 -5.00 -36.94 -22.58
N ALA A 769 -4.29 -36.51 -23.62
CA ALA A 769 -2.88 -36.17 -23.51
C ALA A 769 -2.72 -34.80 -22.81
N PRO A 770 -1.73 -34.62 -21.91
CA PRO A 770 -1.59 -33.40 -21.13
C PRO A 770 -1.15 -32.20 -21.99
N ARG A 771 -1.64 -31.01 -21.63
CA ARG A 771 -1.16 -29.71 -22.12
C ARG A 771 -0.71 -28.83 -20.95
N ASP A 772 0.15 -29.39 -20.12
CA ASP A 772 0.86 -28.64 -19.07
C ASP A 772 2.19 -28.14 -19.60
N ALA A 773 2.12 -27.06 -20.37
CA ALA A 773 3.28 -26.24 -20.70
C ALA A 773 2.82 -24.81 -20.97
N VAL A 774 3.31 -23.85 -20.17
CA VAL A 774 3.75 -22.60 -20.79
C VAL A 774 4.94 -23.01 -21.64
N ALA A 775 4.78 -22.98 -22.96
CA ALA A 775 5.75 -23.57 -23.88
C ALA A 775 7.15 -23.01 -23.65
N GLY A 776 8.06 -23.84 -23.12
CA GLY A 776 9.46 -23.48 -22.84
C GLY A 776 9.90 -23.56 -21.36
N HIS A 777 9.01 -23.47 -20.36
CA HIS A 777 9.45 -23.25 -18.96
C HIS A 777 8.90 -24.24 -17.92
N PRO A 778 9.48 -25.45 -17.77
CA PRO A 778 9.13 -26.37 -16.68
C PRO A 778 9.69 -25.89 -15.32
N ILE A 779 8.90 -26.04 -14.27
CA ILE A 779 9.34 -25.86 -12.88
C ILE A 779 9.83 -27.20 -12.35
N LEU A 780 11.06 -27.24 -11.83
CA LEU A 780 11.69 -28.44 -11.25
C LEU A 780 11.41 -28.57 -9.75
N ALA A 781 11.46 -27.45 -9.02
CA ALA A 781 11.29 -27.41 -7.57
C ALA A 781 10.70 -26.09 -7.11
N ARG A 782 10.03 -26.09 -5.96
CA ARG A 782 9.58 -24.87 -5.29
C ARG A 782 9.32 -25.09 -3.80
N THR A 783 9.63 -24.09 -2.99
CA THR A 783 9.25 -24.04 -1.59
C THR A 783 8.97 -22.60 -1.15
N GLN A 784 8.16 -22.43 -0.11
CA GLN A 784 8.11 -21.18 0.63
C GLN A 784 9.31 -21.13 1.58
N SER A 785 9.95 -19.97 1.71
CA SER A 785 11.09 -19.76 2.60
C SER A 785 11.13 -18.34 3.20
N VAL A 786 12.20 -18.05 3.93
CA VAL A 786 12.40 -16.82 4.72
C VAL A 786 12.45 -15.58 3.85
N THR A 787 13.00 -15.70 2.64
CA THR A 787 13.16 -14.62 1.66
C THR A 787 12.05 -14.56 0.59
N GLY A 788 11.00 -15.38 0.73
CA GLY A 788 9.88 -15.50 -0.21
C GLY A 788 9.73 -16.93 -0.76
N GLN A 789 8.99 -17.09 -1.85
CA GLN A 789 8.91 -18.35 -2.59
C GLN A 789 10.18 -18.54 -3.43
N ILE A 790 10.93 -19.61 -3.13
CA ILE A 790 12.06 -20.04 -3.95
C ILE A 790 11.56 -21.02 -4.99
N ILE A 791 11.89 -20.78 -6.27
CA ILE A 791 11.54 -21.65 -7.40
C ILE A 791 12.80 -21.99 -8.19
N VAL A 792 12.99 -23.28 -8.48
CA VAL A 792 13.94 -23.78 -9.48
C VAL A 792 13.17 -24.13 -10.74
N GLY A 793 13.54 -23.52 -11.86
CA GLY A 793 12.96 -23.79 -13.18
C GLY A 793 14.01 -23.97 -14.25
N GLU A 794 13.58 -24.43 -15.43
CA GLU A 794 14.40 -24.40 -16.64
C GLU A 794 13.73 -23.51 -17.69
N ASP A 795 14.54 -22.89 -18.53
CA ASP A 795 14.15 -22.40 -19.84
C ASP A 795 14.71 -23.39 -20.87
N VAL A 796 13.83 -24.23 -21.40
CA VAL A 796 14.14 -25.25 -22.41
C VAL A 796 14.34 -24.63 -23.80
N ALA A 797 13.79 -23.43 -24.04
CA ALA A 797 13.97 -22.73 -25.31
C ALA A 797 15.37 -22.08 -25.41
N GLN A 798 15.85 -21.48 -24.31
CA GLN A 798 17.18 -20.87 -24.24
C GLN A 798 18.27 -21.85 -23.78
N GLY A 799 17.93 -22.90 -23.01
CA GLY A 799 18.85 -23.97 -22.61
C GLY A 799 19.56 -23.76 -21.27
N PHE A 800 18.88 -23.18 -20.27
CA PHE A 800 19.44 -22.98 -18.93
C PHE A 800 18.47 -23.31 -17.79
N ARG A 801 19.02 -23.62 -16.62
CA ARG A 801 18.31 -23.78 -15.34
C ARG A 801 18.55 -22.55 -14.48
N TYR A 802 17.53 -22.10 -13.75
CA TYR A 802 17.61 -20.91 -12.90
C TYR A 802 16.94 -21.14 -11.55
N MET A 803 17.38 -20.37 -10.54
CA MET A 803 16.74 -20.30 -9.22
C MET A 803 16.32 -18.86 -8.95
N ARG A 804 15.04 -18.63 -8.66
CA ARG A 804 14.52 -17.31 -8.29
C ARG A 804 13.91 -17.30 -6.89
N ALA A 805 13.94 -16.15 -6.25
CA ALA A 805 13.00 -15.76 -5.21
C ALA A 805 11.84 -14.96 -5.85
N ASP A 806 10.92 -14.41 -5.04
CA ASP A 806 9.86 -13.53 -5.57
C ASP A 806 10.36 -12.13 -5.94
N HIS A 807 11.40 -11.67 -5.24
CA HIS A 807 11.97 -10.33 -5.39
C HIS A 807 13.24 -10.29 -6.24
N SER A 808 13.82 -11.44 -6.62
CA SER A 808 15.13 -11.54 -7.27
C SER A 808 15.36 -12.85 -8.04
N LEU A 809 16.29 -12.82 -8.99
CA LEU A 809 16.84 -13.99 -9.66
C LEU A 809 18.19 -14.34 -9.02
N LEU A 810 18.29 -15.48 -8.34
CA LEU A 810 19.45 -15.90 -7.53
C LEU A 810 20.58 -16.56 -8.36
N GLY A 811 20.39 -16.61 -9.70
CA GLY A 811 21.35 -17.10 -10.68
C GLY A 811 20.83 -18.27 -11.52
N GLY A 812 21.68 -18.76 -12.42
CA GLY A 812 21.39 -19.91 -13.27
C GLY A 812 22.63 -20.53 -13.93
N LEU A 813 22.46 -21.73 -14.46
CA LEU A 813 23.48 -22.52 -15.16
C LEU A 813 22.96 -23.00 -16.53
N TRP A 814 23.81 -22.98 -17.55
CA TRP A 814 23.53 -23.59 -18.85
C TRP A 814 23.36 -25.11 -18.73
N THR A 815 22.26 -25.64 -19.28
CA THR A 815 21.89 -27.07 -19.27
C THR A 815 21.97 -27.73 -20.64
N GLY A 816 22.11 -26.97 -21.72
CA GLY A 816 22.35 -27.47 -23.06
C GLY A 816 22.92 -26.43 -24.03
N PRO A 817 23.31 -26.82 -25.25
CA PRO A 817 23.95 -25.92 -26.20
C PRO A 817 22.93 -25.10 -26.99
N SER A 818 22.88 -23.79 -26.77
CA SER A 818 22.26 -22.83 -27.71
C SER A 818 23.31 -21.84 -28.22
N LYS A 819 23.64 -21.94 -29.52
CA LYS A 819 24.61 -21.06 -30.18
C LYS A 819 24.07 -19.61 -30.27
N ASP A 820 22.75 -19.47 -30.32
CA ASP A 820 22.06 -18.20 -30.54
C ASP A 820 21.98 -17.31 -29.28
N SER A 821 21.81 -17.88 -28.08
CA SER A 821 21.81 -17.07 -26.84
C SER A 821 23.19 -16.46 -26.55
N LEU A 822 24.28 -17.16 -26.85
CA LEU A 822 25.65 -16.61 -26.77
C LEU A 822 25.85 -15.42 -27.72
N MET A 823 25.26 -15.45 -28.92
CA MET A 823 25.42 -14.37 -29.91
C MET A 823 24.73 -13.08 -29.44
N ASN A 824 23.56 -13.18 -28.79
CA ASN A 824 22.85 -12.03 -28.24
C ASN A 824 23.54 -11.42 -27.00
N GLN A 825 24.23 -12.22 -26.18
CA GLN A 825 24.87 -11.73 -24.94
C GLN A 825 26.26 -11.11 -25.18
N TYR A 826 26.97 -11.47 -26.26
CA TYR A 826 28.36 -11.02 -26.53
C TYR A 826 28.56 -10.18 -27.80
N GLY A 827 27.51 -9.97 -28.61
CA GLY A 827 27.54 -9.11 -29.79
C GLY A 827 28.25 -9.70 -31.02
N SER A 828 28.05 -9.07 -32.18
CA SER A 828 28.37 -9.63 -33.51
C SER A 828 29.85 -9.61 -33.92
N LYS A 829 30.78 -9.62 -32.96
CA LYS A 829 32.24 -9.66 -33.18
C LYS A 829 32.91 -10.92 -32.63
N ALA A 830 32.14 -11.86 -32.07
CA ALA A 830 32.67 -13.13 -31.63
C ALA A 830 32.91 -14.06 -32.83
N ASP A 831 34.19 -14.22 -33.22
CA ASP A 831 34.63 -15.17 -34.25
C ASP A 831 34.53 -16.61 -33.68
N LEU A 832 33.30 -17.09 -33.54
CA LEU A 832 32.93 -18.36 -32.93
C LEU A 832 32.94 -19.45 -34.01
N SER A 833 34.04 -20.20 -34.08
CA SER A 833 34.07 -21.46 -34.82
C SER A 833 32.98 -22.41 -34.34
N ASP A 834 32.56 -23.34 -35.21
CA ASP A 834 31.39 -24.21 -35.02
C ASP A 834 31.45 -25.20 -33.83
N GLU A 835 32.52 -25.17 -33.03
CA GLU A 835 32.78 -26.11 -31.92
C GLU A 835 32.52 -25.52 -30.51
N VAL A 836 32.05 -24.28 -30.36
CA VAL A 836 31.78 -23.68 -29.03
C VAL A 836 30.48 -24.22 -28.41
N VAL A 837 30.56 -25.47 -27.95
CA VAL A 837 29.62 -26.07 -27.01
C VAL A 837 29.94 -25.56 -25.61
N VAL A 838 29.08 -24.71 -25.05
CA VAL A 838 29.14 -24.36 -23.62
C VAL A 838 29.03 -25.65 -22.83
N LYS A 839 29.95 -25.89 -21.90
CA LYS A 839 29.86 -27.07 -21.03
C LYS A 839 28.65 -26.89 -20.11
N ASN A 840 27.85 -27.95 -19.97
CA ASN A 840 26.80 -28.01 -18.95
C ASN A 840 27.38 -27.58 -17.59
N SER A 841 26.61 -26.81 -16.82
CA SER A 841 26.98 -26.26 -15.51
C SER A 841 27.93 -25.04 -15.51
N GLU A 842 27.96 -24.24 -16.58
CA GLU A 842 28.55 -22.89 -16.56
C GLU A 842 27.49 -21.82 -16.26
N SER A 843 27.87 -20.72 -15.58
CA SER A 843 26.91 -19.67 -15.18
C SER A 843 26.36 -18.88 -16.37
N ILE A 844 25.09 -18.49 -16.30
CA ILE A 844 24.46 -17.58 -17.26
C ILE A 844 24.89 -16.10 -17.05
N TYR A 845 25.43 -15.77 -15.87
CA TYR A 845 25.97 -14.46 -15.55
C TYR A 845 27.50 -14.50 -15.47
N THR A 846 28.15 -13.62 -16.21
CA THR A 846 29.60 -13.43 -16.22
C THR A 846 30.13 -12.89 -14.89
N THR A 847 29.33 -12.13 -14.14
CA THR A 847 29.70 -11.54 -12.83
C THR A 847 30.10 -12.61 -11.80
N PHE A 848 29.37 -13.74 -11.70
CA PHE A 848 29.75 -14.83 -10.80
C PHE A 848 31.05 -15.54 -11.21
N LEU A 849 31.40 -15.53 -12.50
CA LEU A 849 32.69 -16.03 -12.97
C LEU A 849 33.82 -15.03 -12.66
N LEU A 850 33.53 -13.73 -12.70
CA LEU A 850 34.47 -12.66 -12.37
C LEU A 850 34.88 -12.68 -10.89
N GLN A 851 33.97 -13.04 -9.97
CA GLN A 851 34.30 -13.24 -8.55
C GLN A 851 35.47 -14.23 -8.34
N GLU A 852 35.64 -15.22 -9.22
CA GLU A 852 36.74 -16.19 -9.13
C GLU A 852 38.14 -15.55 -9.28
N ALA A 853 38.22 -14.32 -9.80
CA ALA A 853 39.47 -13.57 -9.99
C ALA A 853 40.14 -13.15 -8.67
N VAL A 854 39.51 -13.28 -7.50
CA VAL A 854 40.20 -13.08 -6.20
C VAL A 854 41.47 -13.97 -6.09
N ARG A 855 41.44 -15.16 -6.70
CA ARG A 855 42.56 -16.13 -6.75
C ARG A 855 43.70 -15.74 -7.70
N LEU A 856 43.46 -14.73 -8.55
CA LEU A 856 44.42 -14.19 -9.50
C LEU A 856 45.16 -12.98 -8.95
N VAL A 857 44.77 -12.43 -7.79
CA VAL A 857 45.50 -11.35 -7.14
C VAL A 857 46.90 -11.83 -6.74
N ASN A 858 47.91 -11.04 -7.11
CA ASN A 858 49.30 -11.26 -6.76
C ASN A 858 49.51 -11.08 -5.25
N ARG A 859 49.83 -12.17 -4.55
CA ARG A 859 50.15 -12.18 -3.11
C ARG A 859 51.60 -12.64 -2.90
N PRO A 860 52.32 -12.16 -1.88
CA PRO A 860 53.70 -12.58 -1.63
C PRO A 860 53.78 -14.08 -1.34
N GLU A 861 54.68 -14.82 -2.00
CA GLU A 861 54.76 -16.30 -1.90
C GLU A 861 54.86 -16.83 -0.46
N HIS A 862 55.53 -16.09 0.43
CA HIS A 862 55.70 -16.43 1.85
C HIS A 862 54.42 -16.25 2.70
N THR A 863 53.32 -15.81 2.10
CA THR A 863 52.01 -15.61 2.77
C THR A 863 50.92 -16.56 2.27
N LEU A 864 51.29 -17.53 1.42
CA LEU A 864 50.39 -18.57 0.93
C LEU A 864 50.41 -19.76 1.91
N SER A 865 49.25 -20.10 2.48
CA SER A 865 49.11 -21.27 3.36
C SER A 865 49.06 -22.58 2.58
N GLU A 866 49.49 -23.68 3.20
CA GLU A 866 49.44 -25.03 2.60
C GLU A 866 48.02 -25.46 2.21
N GLN A 867 47.01 -24.98 2.95
CA GLN A 867 45.59 -25.15 2.68
C GLN A 867 44.91 -23.78 2.71
N GLU A 868 44.46 -23.29 1.56
CA GLU A 868 43.75 -22.00 1.47
C GLU A 868 42.30 -22.14 1.99
N LYS A 869 41.78 -21.07 2.61
CA LYS A 869 40.43 -20.97 3.17
C LYS A 869 39.64 -19.83 2.54
N ALA A 870 38.39 -20.06 2.18
CA ALA A 870 37.47 -19.04 1.68
C ALA A 870 36.18 -18.95 2.51
N LEU A 871 35.77 -17.72 2.82
CA LEU A 871 34.46 -17.39 3.38
C LEU A 871 33.56 -16.82 2.29
N ILE A 872 32.38 -17.39 2.11
CA ILE A 872 31.36 -16.91 1.17
C ILE A 872 30.15 -16.44 1.97
N ILE A 873 29.78 -15.17 1.81
CA ILE A 873 28.63 -14.53 2.45
C ILE A 873 27.57 -14.30 1.37
N GLY A 874 26.47 -15.04 1.44
CA GLY A 874 25.49 -15.18 0.36
C GLY A 874 25.92 -16.26 -0.63
N LEU A 875 25.15 -17.35 -0.75
CA LEU A 875 25.53 -18.50 -1.59
C LEU A 875 24.97 -18.41 -3.01
N GLY A 876 23.76 -17.85 -3.17
CA GLY A 876 23.00 -17.92 -4.43
C GLY A 876 22.83 -19.37 -4.90
N ILE A 877 23.04 -19.61 -6.20
CA ILE A 877 23.12 -20.99 -6.76
C ILE A 877 24.47 -21.70 -6.51
N GLY A 878 25.42 -21.09 -5.80
CA GLY A 878 26.69 -21.73 -5.40
C GLY A 878 27.79 -21.79 -6.48
N VAL A 879 27.78 -20.91 -7.49
CA VAL A 879 28.80 -20.88 -8.58
C VAL A 879 30.22 -20.71 -8.02
N SER A 880 30.45 -19.66 -7.25
CA SER A 880 31.78 -19.31 -6.70
C SER A 880 32.27 -20.37 -5.71
N ALA A 881 31.37 -20.91 -4.90
CA ALA A 881 31.65 -22.04 -4.01
C ALA A 881 32.12 -23.27 -4.78
N ASN A 882 31.40 -23.67 -5.83
CA ASN A 882 31.73 -24.82 -6.67
C ASN A 882 33.07 -24.64 -7.41
N ALA A 883 33.41 -23.40 -7.80
CA ALA A 883 34.73 -23.10 -8.37
C ALA A 883 35.85 -23.28 -7.34
N PHE A 884 35.72 -22.69 -6.16
CA PHE A 884 36.73 -22.78 -5.09
C PHE A 884 36.96 -24.22 -4.59
N ASP A 885 35.89 -25.01 -4.42
CA ASP A 885 35.98 -26.44 -4.08
C ASP A 885 36.82 -27.22 -5.11
N LYS A 886 36.57 -26.97 -6.41
CA LYS A 886 37.37 -27.56 -7.52
C LYS A 886 38.84 -27.11 -7.56
N HIS A 887 39.17 -26.00 -6.90
CA HIS A 887 40.56 -25.58 -6.70
C HIS A 887 41.20 -26.15 -5.44
N GLY A 888 40.44 -26.89 -4.61
CA GLY A 888 40.89 -27.46 -3.35
C GLY A 888 40.89 -26.46 -2.19
N ILE A 889 40.14 -25.36 -2.30
CA ILE A 889 40.04 -24.33 -1.26
C ILE A 889 39.00 -24.76 -0.22
N GLU A 890 39.34 -24.62 1.07
CA GLU A 890 38.47 -24.98 2.18
C GLU A 890 37.34 -23.96 2.34
N LEU A 891 36.08 -24.40 2.28
CA LEU A 891 34.91 -23.51 2.26
C LEU A 891 34.22 -23.35 3.61
N SER A 892 33.97 -22.09 3.95
CA SER A 892 32.98 -21.65 4.93
C SER A 892 31.91 -20.82 4.22
N VAL A 893 30.64 -21.08 4.51
CA VAL A 893 29.49 -20.42 3.86
C VAL A 893 28.55 -19.87 4.92
N VAL A 894 28.09 -18.63 4.74
CA VAL A 894 26.91 -18.08 5.41
C VAL A 894 25.81 -17.86 4.40
N GLU A 895 24.64 -18.37 4.73
CA GLU A 895 23.41 -18.16 3.96
C GLU A 895 22.27 -17.90 4.95
N ILE A 896 21.41 -16.91 4.67
CA ILE A 896 20.27 -16.60 5.54
C ILE A 896 19.09 -17.54 5.27
N ASP A 897 18.97 -18.05 4.05
CA ASP A 897 17.84 -18.85 3.61
C ASP A 897 18.21 -20.34 3.41
N PRO A 898 17.74 -21.27 4.27
CA PRO A 898 18.08 -22.68 4.15
C PRO A 898 17.55 -23.34 2.85
N ALA A 899 16.50 -22.79 2.23
CA ALA A 899 16.01 -23.32 0.95
C ALA A 899 16.98 -23.03 -0.20
N VAL A 900 17.64 -21.87 -0.18
CA VAL A 900 18.68 -21.49 -1.14
C VAL A 900 19.84 -22.49 -1.09
N TYR A 901 20.35 -22.80 0.11
CA TYR A 901 21.39 -23.83 0.28
C TYR A 901 20.95 -25.21 -0.22
N ASN A 902 19.78 -25.68 0.20
CA ASN A 902 19.30 -27.01 -0.17
C ASN A 902 19.12 -27.16 -1.69
N TYR A 903 18.56 -26.15 -2.36
CA TYR A 903 18.35 -26.18 -3.81
C TYR A 903 19.63 -25.91 -4.62
N ALA A 904 20.56 -25.09 -4.13
CA ALA A 904 21.89 -24.94 -4.72
C ALA A 904 22.64 -26.30 -4.73
N LEU A 905 22.58 -27.04 -3.63
CA LEU A 905 23.14 -28.38 -3.52
C LEU A 905 22.44 -29.38 -4.46
N GLU A 906 21.11 -29.45 -4.43
CA GLU A 906 20.31 -30.45 -5.17
C GLU A 906 20.28 -30.21 -6.69
N TYR A 907 20.12 -28.96 -7.13
CA TYR A 907 19.84 -28.63 -8.54
C TYR A 907 20.98 -27.93 -9.28
N PHE A 908 21.96 -27.35 -8.58
CA PHE A 908 23.08 -26.59 -9.17
C PHE A 908 24.46 -27.19 -8.84
N GLY A 909 24.49 -28.24 -8.01
CA GLY A 909 25.72 -28.95 -7.67
C GLY A 909 26.69 -28.10 -6.84
N ALA A 910 26.17 -27.24 -5.96
CA ALA A 910 26.98 -26.56 -4.96
C ALA A 910 27.68 -27.58 -4.04
N PRO A 911 28.91 -27.30 -3.57
CA PRO A 911 29.64 -28.20 -2.67
C PRO A 911 29.04 -28.17 -1.26
N VAL A 912 29.34 -29.21 -0.47
CA VAL A 912 29.07 -29.20 0.98
C VAL A 912 30.24 -28.50 1.67
N PRO A 913 30.07 -27.28 2.21
CA PRO A 913 31.17 -26.57 2.86
C PRO A 913 31.55 -27.23 4.19
N LYS A 914 32.80 -27.05 4.62
CA LYS A 914 33.30 -27.55 5.91
C LYS A 914 32.57 -26.88 7.08
N HIS A 915 32.24 -25.60 6.93
CA HIS A 915 31.46 -24.84 7.90
C HIS A 915 30.28 -24.16 7.20
N LEU A 916 29.06 -24.58 7.51
CA LEU A 916 27.83 -23.92 7.09
C LEU A 916 27.20 -23.21 8.28
N LYS A 917 27.01 -21.90 8.20
CA LYS A 917 26.18 -21.14 9.15
C LYS A 917 24.90 -20.67 8.44
N ILE A 918 23.76 -21.28 8.76
CA ILE A 918 22.45 -20.76 8.33
C ILE A 918 22.03 -19.69 9.35
N ALA A 919 22.37 -18.44 9.09
CA ALA A 919 22.26 -17.34 10.04
C ALA A 919 22.33 -15.96 9.37
N ASP A 920 22.03 -14.91 10.13
CA ASP A 920 22.40 -13.54 9.79
C ASP A 920 23.94 -13.42 9.62
N ALA A 921 24.37 -12.79 8.53
CA ALA A 921 25.78 -12.68 8.16
C ALA A 921 26.62 -11.89 9.18
N ARG A 922 26.06 -10.80 9.72
CA ARG A 922 26.70 -9.97 10.75
C ARG A 922 26.96 -10.80 12.01
N ARG A 923 25.96 -11.57 12.44
CA ARG A 923 26.09 -12.49 13.59
C ARG A 923 27.11 -13.59 13.31
N ALA A 924 27.04 -14.24 12.15
CA ALA A 924 27.93 -15.34 11.79
C ALA A 924 29.42 -14.94 11.76
N VAL A 925 29.73 -13.75 11.23
CA VAL A 925 31.08 -13.16 11.23
C VAL A 925 31.54 -12.84 12.66
N ILE A 926 30.70 -12.20 13.49
CA ILE A 926 31.01 -11.95 14.90
C ILE A 926 31.29 -13.25 15.66
N ASP A 927 30.49 -14.29 15.45
CA ASP A 927 30.72 -15.59 16.08
C ASP A 927 32.08 -16.18 15.66
N TRP A 928 32.48 -16.06 14.39
CA TRP A 928 33.85 -16.46 13.99
C TRP A 928 34.96 -15.60 14.62
N ILE A 929 34.76 -14.28 14.77
CA ILE A 929 35.72 -13.42 15.47
C ILE A 929 35.94 -13.88 16.93
N ILE A 930 34.89 -14.41 17.57
CA ILE A 930 34.94 -14.97 18.93
C ILE A 930 35.60 -16.36 18.95
N ASP A 931 35.34 -17.19 17.93
CA ASP A 931 35.83 -18.57 17.83
C ASP A 931 37.31 -18.68 17.33
N MET A 932 37.90 -17.59 16.82
CA MET A 932 39.27 -17.57 16.27
C MET A 932 40.36 -17.56 17.36
N GLU A 933 41.28 -18.53 17.32
CA GLU A 933 42.42 -18.60 18.26
C GLU A 933 43.72 -18.03 17.67
N GLY A 934 43.85 -17.94 16.34
CA GLY A 934 45.03 -17.36 15.69
C GLY A 934 44.89 -17.02 14.20
N GLU A 935 45.99 -16.58 13.57
CA GLU A 935 46.03 -16.18 12.15
C GLU A 935 45.71 -17.35 11.19
N GLU A 936 45.99 -18.59 11.61
CA GLU A 936 45.68 -19.81 10.85
C GLU A 936 44.17 -20.04 10.66
N ASP A 937 43.33 -19.49 11.54
CA ASP A 937 41.87 -19.62 11.45
C ASP A 937 41.23 -18.67 10.45
N LYS A 938 41.97 -17.62 10.02
CA LYS A 938 41.49 -16.58 9.13
C LYS A 938 41.43 -17.02 7.66
N PHE A 939 40.67 -16.27 6.86
CA PHE A 939 40.39 -16.57 5.46
C PHE A 939 41.38 -15.90 4.50
N ASP A 940 41.84 -16.65 3.51
CA ASP A 940 42.63 -16.16 2.37
C ASP A 940 41.77 -15.36 1.40
N TYR A 941 40.51 -15.76 1.25
CA TYR A 941 39.53 -15.12 0.39
C TYR A 941 38.22 -14.87 1.14
N VAL A 942 37.63 -13.70 0.95
CA VAL A 942 36.24 -13.43 1.36
C VAL A 942 35.46 -13.00 0.12
N ILE A 943 34.32 -13.65 -0.12
CA ILE A 943 33.34 -13.24 -1.12
C ILE A 943 32.12 -12.68 -0.39
N HIS A 944 31.80 -11.43 -0.68
CA HIS A 944 30.58 -10.76 -0.24
C HIS A 944 29.65 -10.66 -1.45
N ASP A 945 28.73 -11.62 -1.56
CA ASP A 945 27.77 -11.76 -2.65
C ASP A 945 26.34 -11.60 -2.10
N VAL A 946 26.10 -10.45 -1.45
CA VAL A 946 24.82 -10.15 -0.83
C VAL A 946 24.02 -9.16 -1.66
N PHE A 947 22.73 -9.45 -1.78
CA PHE A 947 21.81 -8.82 -2.71
C PHE A 947 21.68 -7.29 -2.56
N THR A 948 21.61 -6.60 -3.71
CA THR A 948 21.63 -5.13 -3.83
C THR A 948 20.33 -4.51 -4.38
N GLY A 949 19.30 -5.31 -4.66
CA GLY A 949 17.95 -4.83 -5.04
C GLY A 949 16.92 -4.97 -3.91
N GLY A 950 15.73 -4.40 -4.10
CA GLY A 950 14.48 -4.71 -3.35
C GLY A 950 14.40 -4.41 -1.85
N GLY A 951 15.52 -4.37 -1.13
CA GLY A 951 15.59 -4.39 0.33
C GLY A 951 16.95 -4.93 0.77
N VAL A 952 17.99 -4.15 0.50
CA VAL A 952 19.37 -4.50 0.84
C VAL A 952 19.54 -4.53 2.35
N PRO A 953 20.31 -5.48 2.92
CA PRO A 953 20.71 -5.39 4.31
C PRO A 953 21.79 -4.30 4.45
N GLY A 954 21.40 -3.02 4.54
CA GLY A 954 22.34 -1.89 4.52
C GLY A 954 23.42 -1.96 5.62
N ARG A 955 23.13 -2.66 6.73
CA ARG A 955 24.08 -3.01 7.78
C ARG A 955 25.28 -3.83 7.30
N LEU A 956 25.21 -4.57 6.18
CA LEU A 956 26.34 -5.34 5.64
C LEU A 956 27.31 -4.51 4.80
N PHE A 957 27.00 -3.23 4.55
CA PHE A 957 27.81 -2.30 3.74
C PHE A 957 28.37 -1.13 4.56
N THR A 958 28.18 -1.14 5.89
CA THR A 958 28.71 -0.16 6.86
C THR A 958 30.20 -0.37 7.17
N THR A 959 30.89 0.70 7.58
CA THR A 959 32.27 0.70 8.07
C THR A 959 32.54 -0.42 9.10
N GLU A 960 31.65 -0.63 10.07
CA GLU A 960 31.80 -1.65 11.12
C GLU A 960 31.73 -3.09 10.56
N SER A 961 30.99 -3.31 9.48
CA SER A 961 30.96 -4.60 8.76
C SER A 961 32.24 -4.84 7.99
N TRP A 962 32.77 -3.80 7.33
CA TRP A 962 34.03 -3.91 6.61
C TRP A 962 35.21 -4.17 7.55
N GLU A 963 35.26 -3.52 8.71
CA GLU A 963 36.28 -3.80 9.74
C GLU A 963 36.14 -5.21 10.34
N GLN A 964 34.92 -5.73 10.52
CA GLN A 964 34.70 -7.14 10.93
C GLN A 964 35.17 -8.14 9.86
N ILE A 965 34.87 -7.88 8.58
CA ILE A 965 35.35 -8.69 7.45
C ILE A 965 36.88 -8.65 7.36
N LYS A 966 37.46 -7.46 7.47
CA LYS A 966 38.92 -7.22 7.51
C LYS A 966 39.60 -7.89 8.70
N TYR A 967 38.90 -8.09 9.83
CA TYR A 967 39.43 -8.87 10.95
C TYR A 967 39.55 -10.36 10.63
N VAL A 968 38.52 -10.96 10.02
CA VAL A 968 38.49 -12.40 9.68
C VAL A 968 39.32 -12.78 8.45
N MET A 969 39.74 -11.80 7.65
CA MET A 969 40.72 -11.97 6.56
C MET A 969 42.15 -12.12 7.11
N LYS A 970 42.97 -12.96 6.49
CA LYS A 970 44.43 -12.97 6.70
C LYS A 970 45.06 -11.64 6.27
N GLU A 971 46.27 -11.35 6.73
CA GLU A 971 47.01 -10.15 6.29
C GLU A 971 47.27 -10.09 4.78
N SER A 972 47.44 -11.24 4.12
CA SER A 972 47.50 -11.38 2.65
C SER A 972 46.13 -11.61 1.99
N GLY A 973 45.04 -11.53 2.76
CA GLY A 973 43.69 -11.89 2.33
C GLY A 973 43.08 -10.91 1.33
N VAL A 974 42.23 -11.42 0.44
CA VAL A 974 41.57 -10.66 -0.62
C VAL A 974 40.05 -10.71 -0.44
N LEU A 975 39.41 -9.55 -0.45
CA LEU A 975 37.96 -9.40 -0.47
C LEU A 975 37.49 -9.22 -1.92
N GLY A 976 36.48 -9.95 -2.34
CA GLY A 976 35.69 -9.69 -3.56
C GLY A 976 34.25 -9.35 -3.19
N VAL A 977 33.78 -8.16 -3.56
CA VAL A 977 32.39 -7.69 -3.32
C VAL A 977 31.64 -7.66 -4.65
N ASN A 978 30.54 -8.40 -4.75
CA ASN A 978 29.64 -8.31 -5.90
C ASN A 978 28.65 -7.16 -5.69
N PHE A 979 28.55 -6.24 -6.66
CA PHE A 979 27.65 -5.09 -6.58
C PHE A 979 26.93 -4.84 -7.91
N ALA A 980 25.61 -4.70 -7.86
CA ALA A 980 24.76 -4.46 -9.02
C ALA A 980 23.91 -3.19 -8.79
N GLY A 981 24.17 -2.12 -9.54
CA GLY A 981 23.51 -0.83 -9.32
C GLY A 981 23.78 0.20 -10.41
N ILE A 982 23.05 1.32 -10.36
CA ILE A 982 23.23 2.45 -11.27
C ILE A 982 24.48 3.22 -10.86
N ALA A 983 25.45 3.40 -11.77
CA ALA A 983 26.76 4.00 -11.48
C ALA A 983 26.64 5.36 -10.77
N SER A 984 25.90 6.29 -11.39
CA SER A 984 25.70 7.65 -10.92
C SER A 984 24.88 7.79 -9.61
N SER A 985 24.26 6.71 -9.14
CA SER A 985 23.31 6.77 -8.02
C SER A 985 23.98 7.04 -6.67
N GLN A 986 23.27 7.73 -5.79
CA GLN A 986 23.73 7.96 -4.42
C GLN A 986 23.96 6.64 -3.66
N ALA A 987 23.16 5.61 -3.91
CA ALA A 987 23.34 4.29 -3.29
C ALA A 987 24.71 3.67 -3.63
N THR A 988 25.10 3.66 -4.92
CA THR A 988 26.42 3.21 -5.36
C THR A 988 27.52 4.05 -4.72
N ARG A 989 27.37 5.38 -4.70
CA ARG A 989 28.35 6.29 -4.09
C ARG A 989 28.56 6.06 -2.60
N MET A 990 27.49 5.78 -1.86
CA MET A 990 27.57 5.46 -0.43
C MET A 990 28.23 4.09 -0.17
N VAL A 991 27.86 3.05 -0.93
CA VAL A 991 28.42 1.70 -0.75
C VAL A 991 29.89 1.65 -1.13
N ILE A 992 30.24 2.10 -2.34
CA ILE A 992 31.62 2.10 -2.85
C ILE A 992 32.49 3.06 -2.06
N GLY A 993 31.98 4.25 -1.71
CA GLY A 993 32.69 5.22 -0.87
C GLY A 993 33.01 4.70 0.53
N THR A 994 32.07 3.98 1.16
CA THR A 994 32.32 3.36 2.48
C THR A 994 33.35 2.24 2.38
N LEU A 995 33.32 1.43 1.32
CA LEU A 995 34.29 0.36 1.08
C LEU A 995 35.71 0.94 0.85
N LEU A 996 35.84 2.00 0.05
CA LEU A 996 37.08 2.74 -0.18
C LEU A 996 37.62 3.45 1.08
N ASN A 997 36.75 3.79 2.03
CA ASN A 997 37.17 4.33 3.32
C ASN A 997 37.67 3.24 4.29
N ALA A 998 37.18 2.00 4.16
CA ALA A 998 37.58 0.87 5.02
C ALA A 998 38.83 0.13 4.52
N PHE A 999 39.05 0.06 3.20
CA PHE A 999 40.19 -0.63 2.59
C PHE A 999 41.10 0.36 1.84
N PRO A 1000 42.43 0.38 2.11
CA PRO A 1000 43.34 1.34 1.50
C PRO A 1000 43.60 1.09 0.00
N GLN A 1001 43.25 -0.08 -0.51
CA GLN A 1001 43.23 -0.37 -1.94
C GLN A 1001 41.99 -1.18 -2.32
N CYS A 1002 41.30 -0.70 -3.34
CA CYS A 1002 40.29 -1.44 -4.07
C CYS A 1002 40.41 -1.16 -5.58
N ARG A 1003 40.05 -2.14 -6.42
CA ARG A 1003 39.90 -2.01 -7.88
C ARG A 1003 38.59 -2.68 -8.29
N ALA A 1004 37.80 -2.04 -9.16
CA ALA A 1004 36.50 -2.54 -9.60
C ALA A 1004 36.53 -2.91 -11.08
N PHE A 1005 35.88 -4.01 -11.44
CA PHE A 1005 35.81 -4.48 -12.83
C PHE A 1005 34.36 -4.79 -13.19
N SER A 1006 33.94 -4.33 -14.38
CA SER A 1006 32.62 -4.60 -14.92
C SER A 1006 32.58 -5.91 -15.69
N ASP A 1007 31.42 -6.57 -15.69
CA ASP A 1007 31.17 -7.74 -16.52
C ASP A 1007 30.96 -7.42 -18.03
N ARG A 1008 30.87 -6.13 -18.39
CA ARG A 1008 30.79 -5.59 -19.76
C ARG A 1008 31.70 -4.36 -19.95
N GLN A 1009 32.03 -4.01 -21.19
CA GLN A 1009 32.64 -2.69 -21.47
C GLN A 1009 31.56 -1.60 -21.38
N VAL A 1010 31.95 -0.44 -20.85
CA VAL A 1010 31.11 0.76 -20.79
C VAL A 1010 31.58 1.69 -21.91
N ASP A 1011 30.73 1.93 -22.91
CA ASP A 1011 31.06 2.82 -24.03
C ASP A 1011 31.01 4.29 -23.58
N GLU A 1012 32.05 5.07 -23.88
CA GLU A 1012 32.17 6.50 -23.52
C GLU A 1012 31.03 7.40 -24.09
N GLN A 1013 30.17 6.85 -24.95
CA GLN A 1013 29.04 7.57 -25.57
C GLN A 1013 27.71 7.47 -24.80
N GLU A 1014 27.60 6.65 -23.74
CA GLU A 1014 26.37 6.55 -22.91
C GLU A 1014 26.22 7.67 -21.87
N GLY A 1015 27.06 8.73 -21.93
CA GLY A 1015 27.33 9.71 -20.87
C GLY A 1015 26.21 10.66 -20.40
N ASP A 1016 24.94 10.33 -20.62
CA ASP A 1016 23.76 11.04 -20.07
C ASP A 1016 22.61 10.08 -19.67
N GLN A 1017 22.81 8.75 -19.69
CA GLN A 1017 21.81 7.75 -19.25
C GLN A 1017 22.19 7.11 -17.91
N GLU A 1018 21.19 6.63 -17.15
CA GLU A 1018 21.40 5.88 -15.90
C GLU A 1018 21.97 4.47 -16.19
N VAL A 1019 23.27 4.38 -16.42
CA VAL A 1019 23.94 3.11 -16.72
C VAL A 1019 23.90 2.17 -15.51
N PHE A 1020 23.16 1.08 -15.63
CA PHE A 1020 23.18 -0.03 -14.67
C PHE A 1020 24.44 -0.88 -14.89
N LEU A 1021 25.23 -1.06 -13.84
CA LEU A 1021 26.48 -1.81 -13.84
C LEU A 1021 26.39 -3.00 -12.88
N ASN A 1022 26.81 -4.16 -13.36
CA ASN A 1022 27.27 -5.26 -12.52
C ASN A 1022 28.79 -5.16 -12.43
N MET A 1023 29.33 -5.07 -11.22
CA MET A 1023 30.76 -4.95 -10.97
C MET A 1023 31.19 -5.84 -9.81
N VAL A 1024 32.44 -6.31 -9.88
CA VAL A 1024 33.12 -6.95 -8.73
C VAL A 1024 34.24 -6.03 -8.27
N VAL A 1025 34.21 -5.67 -6.99
CA VAL A 1025 35.23 -4.83 -6.35
C VAL A 1025 36.17 -5.73 -5.55
N PHE A 1026 37.46 -5.69 -5.89
CA PHE A 1026 38.51 -6.42 -5.19
C PHE A 1026 39.24 -5.47 -4.25
N CYS A 1027 39.42 -5.85 -2.98
CA CYS A 1027 40.09 -5.02 -1.97
C CYS A 1027 41.11 -5.82 -1.14
N THR A 1028 42.16 -5.14 -0.67
CA THR A 1028 43.24 -5.69 0.17
C THR A 1028 43.48 -4.83 1.41
N LYS A 1029 44.08 -5.40 2.46
CA LYS A 1029 44.30 -4.70 3.74
C LYS A 1029 45.35 -3.59 3.71
N PHE A 1030 46.28 -3.63 2.76
CA PHE A 1030 47.48 -2.78 2.73
C PHE A 1030 47.56 -1.94 1.47
N ALA A 1031 48.25 -0.79 1.61
CA ALA A 1031 48.52 0.12 0.49
C ALA A 1031 49.71 -0.28 -0.38
N GLU A 1032 50.51 -1.27 0.03
CA GLU A 1032 51.63 -1.81 -0.75
C GLU A 1032 51.79 -3.32 -0.49
N PRO A 1033 52.14 -4.14 -1.51
CA PRO A 1033 52.24 -3.80 -2.93
C PRO A 1033 50.87 -3.45 -3.54
N ALA A 1034 50.86 -2.89 -4.75
CA ALA A 1034 49.62 -2.58 -5.46
C ALA A 1034 48.81 -3.84 -5.78
N LEU A 1035 47.49 -3.76 -5.60
CA LEU A 1035 46.52 -4.79 -5.97
C LEU A 1035 46.58 -5.02 -7.49
N ASP A 1036 47.20 -6.12 -7.87
CA ASP A 1036 47.44 -6.49 -9.27
C ASP A 1036 47.17 -7.98 -9.50
N PHE A 1037 46.91 -8.37 -10.74
CA PHE A 1037 46.44 -9.71 -11.09
C PHE A 1037 47.43 -10.44 -12.01
N ARG A 1038 47.84 -11.66 -11.64
CA ARG A 1038 48.55 -12.55 -12.57
C ARG A 1038 47.62 -13.03 -13.68
N PRO A 1039 48.15 -13.33 -14.88
CA PRO A 1039 47.39 -13.99 -15.93
C PRO A 1039 46.76 -15.31 -15.46
N ALA A 1040 45.51 -15.55 -15.87
CA ALA A 1040 44.83 -16.81 -15.62
C ALA A 1040 45.49 -17.96 -16.42
N THR A 1041 45.69 -19.10 -15.76
CA THR A 1041 46.17 -20.34 -16.40
C THR A 1041 45.01 -21.27 -16.75
N ASN A 1042 45.25 -22.27 -17.61
CA ASN A 1042 44.25 -23.32 -17.89
C ASN A 1042 43.77 -24.07 -16.63
N LYS A 1043 44.58 -24.09 -15.56
CA LYS A 1043 44.16 -24.63 -14.25
C LYS A 1043 43.15 -23.71 -13.59
N ASP A 1044 43.39 -22.40 -13.59
CA ASP A 1044 42.50 -21.39 -12.99
C ASP A 1044 41.13 -21.32 -13.66
N THR A 1045 41.08 -21.57 -14.97
CA THR A 1045 39.83 -21.52 -15.75
C THR A 1045 39.06 -22.83 -15.74
N LEU A 1046 39.52 -23.86 -15.03
CA LEU A 1046 38.90 -25.20 -14.95
C LEU A 1046 38.66 -25.84 -16.35
N ASN A 1047 39.45 -25.46 -17.36
CA ASN A 1047 39.23 -25.79 -18.78
C ASN A 1047 37.83 -25.41 -19.29
N SER A 1048 37.23 -24.33 -18.76
CA SER A 1048 35.96 -23.74 -19.21
C SER A 1048 36.23 -22.62 -20.22
N ILE A 1049 35.46 -22.58 -21.31
CA ILE A 1049 35.62 -21.56 -22.36
C ILE A 1049 35.15 -20.19 -21.85
N LEU A 1050 34.00 -20.13 -21.16
CA LEU A 1050 33.50 -18.88 -20.60
C LEU A 1050 34.41 -18.34 -19.48
N ARG A 1051 34.91 -19.20 -18.57
CA ARG A 1051 35.91 -18.78 -17.57
C ARG A 1051 37.20 -18.30 -18.23
N THR A 1052 37.67 -18.97 -19.27
CA THR A 1052 38.87 -18.55 -19.99
C THR A 1052 38.67 -17.17 -20.62
N ARG A 1053 37.52 -16.90 -21.23
CA ARG A 1053 37.17 -15.57 -21.73
C ARG A 1053 37.17 -14.53 -20.61
N VAL A 1054 36.34 -14.71 -19.59
CA VAL A 1054 36.17 -13.73 -18.49
C VAL A 1054 37.49 -13.49 -17.76
N LEU A 1055 38.14 -14.54 -17.25
CA LEU A 1055 39.34 -14.42 -16.41
C LEU A 1055 40.61 -14.02 -17.17
N SER A 1056 40.63 -14.06 -18.51
CA SER A 1056 41.76 -13.53 -19.30
C SER A 1056 41.56 -12.09 -19.79
N SER A 1057 40.32 -11.58 -19.83
CA SER A 1057 40.01 -10.26 -20.40
C SER A 1057 39.39 -9.27 -19.42
N PHE A 1058 38.97 -9.65 -18.21
CA PHE A 1058 38.30 -8.74 -17.27
C PHE A 1058 39.11 -7.49 -16.91
N ALA A 1059 40.45 -7.58 -16.92
CA ALA A 1059 41.34 -6.45 -16.67
C ALA A 1059 41.19 -5.32 -17.71
N ASN A 1060 40.59 -5.58 -18.88
CA ASN A 1060 40.26 -4.58 -19.88
C ASN A 1060 38.93 -3.83 -19.59
N ASN A 1061 38.20 -4.24 -18.55
CA ASN A 1061 36.90 -3.70 -18.14
C ASN A 1061 36.99 -3.05 -16.74
N GLU A 1062 38.15 -2.49 -16.38
CA GLU A 1062 38.33 -1.78 -15.12
C GLU A 1062 37.48 -0.49 -15.09
N ILE A 1063 36.81 -0.26 -13.96
CA ILE A 1063 36.02 0.95 -13.70
C ILE A 1063 36.90 1.90 -12.89
N ASP A 1064 37.00 3.17 -13.32
CA ASP A 1064 37.67 4.18 -12.52
C ASP A 1064 36.88 4.46 -11.23
N LEU A 1065 37.51 4.19 -10.08
CA LEU A 1065 36.92 4.44 -8.77
C LEU A 1065 37.16 5.87 -8.26
N SER A 1066 37.86 6.72 -9.01
CA SER A 1066 38.22 8.07 -8.58
C SER A 1066 36.99 8.94 -8.28
N GLU A 1067 35.88 8.78 -9.00
CA GLU A 1067 34.61 9.50 -8.77
C GLU A 1067 33.92 9.13 -7.45
N TYR A 1068 34.25 7.96 -6.88
CA TYR A 1068 33.77 7.49 -5.57
C TYR A 1068 34.78 7.76 -4.44
N SER A 1069 35.88 8.48 -4.72
CA SER A 1069 36.87 8.88 -3.72
C SER A 1069 36.56 10.25 -3.11
N GLY A 1070 36.97 10.49 -1.86
CA GLY A 1070 36.74 11.78 -1.18
C GLY A 1070 35.30 12.03 -0.71
N VAL A 1071 34.52 10.96 -0.51
CA VAL A 1071 33.13 11.01 -0.02
C VAL A 1071 33.05 11.69 1.35
N THR A 1072 32.03 12.52 1.56
CA THR A 1072 31.85 13.25 2.83
C THR A 1072 31.43 12.30 3.95
N ASN A 1073 31.71 12.66 5.20
CA ASN A 1073 31.27 11.89 6.38
C ASN A 1073 29.75 11.62 6.45
N GLU A 1074 28.93 12.39 5.72
CA GLU A 1074 27.48 12.19 5.66
C GLU A 1074 27.06 11.04 4.73
N ASP A 1075 27.88 10.69 3.75
CA ASP A 1075 27.63 9.62 2.76
C ASP A 1075 28.39 8.32 3.09
N ILE A 1076 29.28 8.33 4.10
CA ILE A 1076 29.87 7.12 4.68
C ILE A 1076 28.83 6.39 5.55
N LEU A 1077 28.73 5.07 5.37
CA LEU A 1077 27.81 4.21 6.11
C LEU A 1077 28.41 3.73 7.43
N PHE A 1078 27.62 3.85 8.48
CA PHE A 1078 27.85 3.40 9.85
C PHE A 1078 26.62 2.65 10.36
N ASP A 1079 26.73 1.82 11.40
CA ASP A 1079 25.58 1.10 11.97
C ASP A 1079 24.45 2.02 12.46
N SER A 1080 24.80 3.25 12.83
CA SER A 1080 23.88 4.31 13.27
C SER A 1080 23.09 4.94 12.12
N ASN A 1081 23.63 4.96 10.90
CA ASN A 1081 23.01 5.59 9.73
C ASN A 1081 22.67 4.61 8.59
N ALA A 1082 22.90 3.30 8.76
CA ALA A 1082 22.70 2.27 7.73
C ALA A 1082 21.35 2.33 6.98
N LYS A 1083 20.27 2.72 7.69
CA LYS A 1083 18.93 2.95 7.12
C LYS A 1083 18.88 4.01 6.00
N LYS A 1084 19.87 4.91 5.91
CA LYS A 1084 20.01 5.88 4.81
C LYS A 1084 20.18 5.15 3.48
N LEU A 1085 20.90 4.03 3.45
CA LEU A 1085 21.04 3.22 2.24
C LEU A 1085 19.69 2.59 1.85
N ASP A 1086 19.01 1.97 2.80
CA ASP A 1086 17.70 1.32 2.61
C ASP A 1086 16.69 2.30 1.97
N ASN A 1087 16.64 3.54 2.45
CA ASN A 1087 15.75 4.59 1.93
C ASN A 1087 16.10 5.02 0.49
N VAL A 1088 17.40 5.25 0.21
CA VAL A 1088 17.86 5.69 -1.12
C VAL A 1088 17.67 4.59 -2.17
N GLN A 1089 17.84 3.32 -1.79
CA GLN A 1089 17.78 2.18 -2.72
C GLN A 1089 16.37 1.77 -3.15
N GLN A 1090 15.29 2.20 -2.49
CA GLN A 1090 13.92 1.88 -2.94
C GLN A 1090 13.65 2.32 -4.39
N ASN A 1091 14.28 3.41 -4.84
CA ASN A 1091 14.18 3.90 -6.22
C ASN A 1091 15.04 3.06 -7.20
N SER A 1092 16.24 2.66 -6.79
CA SER A 1092 17.13 1.79 -7.60
C SER A 1092 16.61 0.35 -7.71
N ALA A 1093 15.91 -0.13 -6.68
CA ALA A 1093 15.31 -1.47 -6.63
C ALA A 1093 14.34 -1.75 -7.78
N LYS A 1094 13.59 -0.73 -8.22
CA LYS A 1094 12.66 -0.86 -9.35
C LYS A 1094 13.41 -1.15 -10.66
N HIS A 1095 14.45 -0.38 -10.96
CA HIS A 1095 15.29 -0.61 -12.14
C HIS A 1095 15.96 -1.98 -12.12
N HIS A 1096 16.49 -2.40 -10.96
CA HIS A 1096 17.01 -3.75 -10.78
C HIS A 1096 15.94 -4.83 -11.10
N TRP A 1097 14.71 -4.66 -10.61
CA TRP A 1097 13.60 -5.59 -10.87
C TRP A 1097 13.16 -5.58 -12.34
N ASP A 1098 13.22 -4.43 -13.02
CA ASP A 1098 12.95 -4.31 -14.45
C ASP A 1098 14.04 -5.00 -15.30
N VAL A 1099 15.32 -4.92 -14.92
CA VAL A 1099 16.42 -5.68 -15.56
C VAL A 1099 16.23 -7.20 -15.37
N MET A 1100 15.92 -7.66 -14.16
CA MET A 1100 15.72 -9.10 -13.91
C MET A 1100 14.53 -9.69 -14.70
N ARG A 1101 13.50 -8.88 -14.99
CA ARG A 1101 12.37 -9.27 -15.84
C ARG A 1101 12.67 -9.27 -17.35
N GLN A 1102 13.85 -8.84 -17.78
CA GLN A 1102 14.33 -9.04 -19.16
C GLN A 1102 14.91 -10.45 -19.38
N VAL A 1103 15.41 -11.10 -18.32
CA VAL A 1103 16.09 -12.40 -18.38
C VAL A 1103 15.11 -13.57 -18.45
N LEU A 1104 13.96 -13.45 -17.79
CA LEU A 1104 12.89 -14.45 -17.75
C LEU A 1104 11.56 -13.81 -18.17
N PRO A 1105 10.79 -14.42 -19.09
CA PRO A 1105 9.53 -13.85 -19.56
C PRO A 1105 8.49 -13.76 -18.44
N GLU A 1106 7.54 -12.83 -18.59
CA GLU A 1106 6.52 -12.50 -17.58
C GLU A 1106 5.77 -13.74 -17.05
N ALA A 1107 5.52 -14.75 -17.90
CA ALA A 1107 4.88 -16.00 -17.51
C ALA A 1107 5.65 -16.84 -16.46
N ALA A 1108 6.98 -16.69 -16.36
CA ALA A 1108 7.79 -17.33 -15.32
C ALA A 1108 7.64 -16.63 -13.95
N TRP A 1109 7.33 -15.32 -13.96
CA TRP A 1109 7.07 -14.50 -12.78
C TRP A 1109 5.60 -14.56 -12.32
N LEU A 1110 4.64 -14.70 -13.25
CA LEU A 1110 3.19 -14.82 -12.99
C LEU A 1110 2.78 -16.07 -12.20
N SER A 1111 3.72 -16.95 -11.83
CA SER A 1111 3.49 -18.09 -10.95
C SER A 1111 3.31 -17.72 -9.46
N ALA A 1112 3.46 -16.44 -9.11
CA ALA A 1112 3.42 -15.89 -7.74
C ALA A 1112 2.23 -14.93 -7.46
N VAL A 1113 1.20 -14.90 -8.32
CA VAL A 1113 -0.04 -14.10 -8.16
C VAL A 1113 -1.27 -15.01 -8.04
#